data_AF-A0A7J8JDF3-F1
#
_entry.id   AF-A0A7J8JDF3-F1
#
_cell.length_a   1.000
_cell.length_b   1.000
_cell.length_c   1.000
_cell.angle_alpha   90.00
_cell.angle_beta   90.00
_cell.angle_gamma   90.00
#
_symmetry.space_group_name_H-M   'P 1'
#
loop_
_entity.id
_entity.type
_entity.pdbx_description
1 polymer ?
#
loop_
_entity_poly.entity_id
_entity_poly.type
_entity_poly.pdbx_seq_one_letter_code
_entity_poly.pdbx_strand_id
1 'polypeptide(L)'
;MANKTQEVGDIHFPFPFTPYSIQKDFMAELYQVLESGKIGIFESPTGTGKSLSLICGALSWLRDFEQKKRQEEARVLETETVPLSGGKDQPSFLSSSCQETPDTPRPVGEPDWVTQFVQKKEERDLVDRLKEEKIRRKKREERLQQIRHDTQLKYAAKRERQEEEETERLLRLSREVLAAGTGAELLEQLASGEEELVLSEYESDEEKGTANGLDEDEDDLEEEHVTKIYYCSRTHSQLTQFVHEVQKSPFGKDTRLVSLGSRQNLCVNEVVKNLGSVQLINDRCMEMQRSKHESKSRAEDKEPKRRRREPRGVCPFYNYKQLQLLRDEVLVEVKDIEQLVTLGKEARACPYYGSRFAIPAAQLVVLPYQMLLHAATRQAAGIRLQGQVVIIDEAHNLIDTITSIHSAEVSGSQLCQAHSQLLQYMERYRKRLKARNLMYIRQILYVLEKLVTVLGGNIKQNPNTQSLSQTGTELKTINDFLFQSQIDNINLFKVQRYCEKSMISRKLFGFTERYGAVLAPGKEQPKLAGFQHFLQSLQPGVAEAPAAPVEEEATVPRPASPLMQIEGFLAALTTANKDGRVILSRQGSLSQSSLKLLLLNPAVPFAQVVKECRAVVIAGGTMQPVSDFREQLLACTGVEAERVVEFSCGHVIPPDNILPLIICSGPSNQQLEFTYLKRELPQMMDEIGRILCNLCNVVPGGVVCFFPSYEYQRQVHAHWDKSGLLARLAVRKKIFQEPKRANQVEQVLMEYSRCIKCCAQVGGMVTGALLLSVVGGKMSEGINFSDDLGRCVVMVGMPYPNIRSPELQEKMAYLDQTLPQTPGQPSPGKALVENLCMKAVNQSIGRAIRHQKDFASIVLLDQRYARPPALAKLPAWIRDRVEVKATFGPAFATLRKFHHKKSGHS
;
A
#
# COMPACT_ATOMS: atom_id res chain seq x y z
N MET A 1 11.05 32.35 12.86
CA MET A 1 10.48 33.69 12.66
C MET A 1 9.10 33.50 12.07
N ALA A 2 8.09 34.17 12.61
CA ALA A 2 6.68 33.95 12.30
C ALA A 2 6.40 34.28 10.82
N ASN A 3 5.91 33.29 10.06
CA ASN A 3 5.34 33.52 8.75
C ASN A 3 4.08 34.37 8.91
N LYS A 4 4.05 35.50 8.19
CA LYS A 4 2.81 36.24 7.94
C LYS A 4 1.89 35.32 7.13
N THR A 5 0.94 34.69 7.78
CA THR A 5 -0.26 34.16 7.14
C THR A 5 -0.95 35.33 6.46
N GLN A 6 -0.92 35.34 5.12
CA GLN A 6 -1.87 36.12 4.34
C GLN A 6 -3.26 35.66 4.78
N GLU A 7 -4.03 36.57 5.39
CA GLU A 7 -5.45 36.34 5.70
C GLU A 7 -6.16 36.07 4.37
N VAL A 8 -6.37 34.79 4.05
CA VAL A 8 -7.29 34.38 3.00
C VAL A 8 -8.67 34.73 3.53
N GLY A 9 -9.40 35.59 2.82
CA GLY A 9 -10.76 35.98 3.20
C GLY A 9 -11.59 34.75 3.59
N ASP A 10 -12.30 34.84 4.72
CA ASP A 10 -12.96 33.75 5.46
C ASP A 10 -13.47 32.59 4.59
N ILE A 11 -12.60 31.62 4.27
CA ILE A 11 -13.03 30.36 3.65
C ILE A 11 -13.71 29.55 4.75
N HIS A 12 -15.02 29.39 4.62
CA HIS A 12 -15.78 28.58 5.56
C HIS A 12 -15.62 27.09 5.27
N PHE A 13 -14.97 26.36 6.18
CA PHE A 13 -14.83 24.90 6.14
C PHE A 13 -15.93 24.23 6.97
N PRO A 14 -16.95 23.58 6.34
CA PRO A 14 -17.89 22.74 7.07
C PRO A 14 -17.14 21.64 7.81
N PHE A 15 -17.36 21.54 9.12
CA PHE A 15 -16.70 20.56 9.98
C PHE A 15 -17.74 19.91 10.89
N PRO A 16 -17.63 18.61 11.23
CA PRO A 16 -18.65 17.92 12.04
C PRO A 16 -18.77 18.43 13.48
N PHE A 17 -17.79 19.22 13.95
CA PHE A 17 -17.78 19.87 15.26
C PHE A 17 -16.94 21.17 15.16
N THR A 18 -16.75 21.90 16.27
CA THR A 18 -15.90 23.09 16.25
C THR A 18 -14.42 22.70 16.03
N PRO A 19 -13.78 23.09 14.92
CA PRO A 19 -12.40 22.70 14.64
C PRO A 19 -11.41 23.46 15.53
N TYR A 20 -10.33 22.79 15.91
CA TYR A 20 -9.20 23.43 16.59
C TYR A 20 -8.51 24.45 15.66
N SER A 21 -7.81 25.43 16.22
CA SER A 21 -7.04 26.41 15.42
C SER A 21 -6.08 25.72 14.45
N ILE A 22 -5.33 24.74 14.93
CA ILE A 22 -4.39 23.99 14.09
C ILE A 22 -5.06 23.23 12.93
N GLN A 23 -6.33 22.83 13.09
CA GLN A 23 -7.10 22.17 12.03
C GLN A 23 -7.55 23.18 10.99
N LYS A 24 -7.91 24.40 11.40
CA LYS A 24 -8.22 25.50 10.48
C LYS A 24 -6.99 25.87 9.66
N ASP A 25 -5.83 25.99 10.31
CA ASP A 25 -4.56 26.29 9.63
C ASP A 25 -4.22 25.19 8.61
N PHE A 26 -4.38 23.92 8.99
CA PHE A 26 -4.19 22.78 8.09
C PHE A 26 -5.13 22.84 6.88
N MET A 27 -6.43 23.09 7.10
CA MET A 27 -7.42 23.15 6.02
C MET A 27 -7.18 24.33 5.08
N ALA A 28 -6.77 25.49 5.61
CA ALA A 28 -6.46 26.68 4.83
C ALA A 28 -5.24 26.45 3.92
N GLU A 29 -4.15 25.92 4.47
CA GLU A 29 -2.94 25.61 3.70
C GLU A 29 -3.22 24.52 2.65
N LEU A 30 -3.97 23.47 3.02
CA LEU A 30 -4.39 22.43 2.08
C LEU A 30 -5.18 23.04 0.91
N TYR A 31 -6.15 23.88 1.18
CA TYR A 31 -6.95 24.54 0.15
C TYR A 31 -6.07 25.34 -0.81
N GLN A 32 -5.13 26.15 -0.29
CA GLN A 32 -4.22 26.94 -1.12
C GLN A 32 -3.32 26.07 -2.01
N VAL A 33 -2.79 24.96 -1.48
CA VAL A 33 -1.96 24.01 -2.24
C VAL A 33 -2.75 23.40 -3.40
N LEU A 34 -4.00 22.99 -3.15
CA LEU A 34 -4.89 22.42 -4.17
C LEU A 34 -5.28 23.45 -5.24
N GLU A 35 -5.61 24.68 -4.80
CA GLU A 35 -5.97 25.76 -5.70
C GLU A 35 -4.80 26.17 -6.60
N SER A 36 -3.60 26.25 -6.03
CA SER A 36 -2.39 26.66 -6.76
C SER A 36 -1.75 25.56 -7.60
N GLY A 37 -2.27 24.32 -7.57
CA GLY A 37 -1.67 23.19 -8.29
C GLY A 37 -0.28 22.79 -7.78
N LYS A 38 -0.06 22.93 -6.47
CA LYS A 38 1.24 22.70 -5.83
C LYS A 38 1.37 21.29 -5.26
N ILE A 39 2.57 20.96 -4.81
CA ILE A 39 2.90 19.75 -4.06
C ILE A 39 3.05 20.14 -2.61
N GLY A 40 2.19 19.60 -1.76
CA GLY A 40 2.22 19.88 -0.33
C GLY A 40 2.77 18.71 0.47
N ILE A 41 3.76 18.94 1.32
CA ILE A 41 4.22 17.97 2.32
C ILE A 41 3.67 18.40 3.68
N PHE A 42 2.72 17.62 4.20
CA PHE A 42 1.98 17.94 5.41
C PHE A 42 2.36 17.00 6.56
N GLU A 43 2.89 17.57 7.64
CA GLU A 43 3.07 16.90 8.91
C GLU A 43 1.92 17.27 9.85
N SER A 44 1.15 16.28 10.31
CA SER A 44 0.07 16.48 11.27
C SER A 44 0.13 15.40 12.35
N PRO A 45 0.61 15.71 13.56
CA PRO A 45 0.78 14.72 14.64
C PRO A 45 -0.47 13.89 14.90
N THR A 46 -0.28 12.68 15.43
CA THR A 46 -1.38 11.78 15.81
C THR A 46 -2.34 12.47 16.79
N GLY A 47 -3.65 12.23 16.63
CA GLY A 47 -4.67 12.81 17.54
C GLY A 47 -5.10 14.25 17.22
N THR A 48 -4.50 14.90 16.23
CA THR A 48 -4.88 16.26 15.78
C THR A 48 -6.11 16.28 14.86
N GLY A 49 -6.65 15.12 14.47
CA GLY A 49 -7.75 15.03 13.51
C GLY A 49 -7.33 15.26 12.05
N LYS A 50 -6.11 14.82 11.69
CA LYS A 50 -5.54 14.88 10.33
C LYS A 50 -6.53 14.44 9.25
N SER A 51 -7.10 13.25 9.40
CA SER A 51 -7.98 12.64 8.41
C SER A 51 -9.24 13.49 8.17
N LEU A 52 -9.92 13.94 9.22
CA LEU A 52 -11.04 14.90 9.10
C LEU A 52 -10.61 16.24 8.48
N SER A 53 -9.42 16.74 8.79
CA SER A 53 -8.90 17.99 8.23
C SER A 53 -8.58 17.85 6.73
N LEU A 54 -8.02 16.72 6.31
CA LEU A 54 -7.84 16.36 4.90
C LEU A 54 -9.18 16.27 4.17
N ILE A 55 -10.17 15.58 4.75
CA ILE A 55 -11.51 15.42 4.17
C ILE A 55 -12.19 16.78 3.99
N CYS A 56 -12.32 17.55 5.08
CA CYS A 56 -13.09 18.78 5.06
C CYS A 56 -12.40 19.86 4.23
N GLY A 57 -11.06 19.97 4.29
CA GLY A 57 -10.31 20.92 3.46
C GLY A 57 -10.38 20.57 1.98
N ALA A 58 -10.13 19.31 1.61
CA ALA A 58 -10.11 18.90 0.21
C ALA A 58 -11.50 18.86 -0.44
N LEU A 59 -12.54 18.42 0.28
CA LEU A 59 -13.91 18.42 -0.26
C LEU A 59 -14.52 19.82 -0.32
N SER A 60 -14.15 20.73 0.59
CA SER A 60 -14.51 22.15 0.46
C SER A 60 -13.89 22.74 -0.80
N TRP A 61 -12.59 22.51 -1.02
CA TRP A 61 -11.92 22.92 -2.26
C TRP A 61 -12.60 22.34 -3.49
N LEU A 62 -12.91 21.03 -3.50
CA LEU A 62 -13.52 20.38 -4.65
C LEU A 62 -14.89 20.98 -4.98
N ARG A 63 -15.74 21.20 -3.97
CA ARG A 63 -17.05 21.83 -4.14
C ARG A 63 -16.93 23.24 -4.71
N ASP A 64 -16.04 24.05 -4.14
CA ASP A 64 -15.84 25.43 -4.57
C ASP A 64 -15.23 25.50 -5.98
N PHE A 65 -14.30 24.60 -6.30
CA PHE A 65 -13.69 24.46 -7.62
C PHE A 65 -14.71 24.04 -8.68
N GLU A 66 -15.55 23.05 -8.41
CA GLU A 66 -16.64 22.65 -9.29
C GLU A 66 -17.67 23.78 -9.48
N GLN A 67 -17.92 24.60 -8.45
CA GLN A 67 -18.80 25.75 -8.54
C GLN A 67 -18.20 26.87 -9.39
N LYS A 68 -16.92 27.20 -9.19
CA LYS A 68 -16.18 28.17 -10.03
C LYS A 68 -16.17 27.75 -11.49
N LYS A 69 -15.82 26.48 -11.76
CA LYS A 69 -15.84 25.92 -13.12
C LYS A 69 -17.23 26.05 -13.76
N ARG A 70 -18.29 25.73 -13.02
CA ARG A 70 -19.69 25.90 -13.50
C ARG A 70 -20.05 27.36 -13.80
N GLN A 71 -19.57 28.30 -13.00
CA GLN A 71 -19.81 29.73 -13.23
C GLN A 71 -19.03 30.23 -14.46
N GLU A 72 -17.80 29.78 -14.66
CA GLU A 72 -17.00 30.07 -15.84
C GLU A 72 -17.66 29.51 -17.11
N GLU A 73 -18.06 28.24 -17.10
CA GLU A 73 -18.81 27.61 -18.19
C GLU A 73 -20.10 28.36 -18.51
N ALA A 74 -20.84 28.81 -17.49
CA ALA A 74 -22.07 29.60 -17.68
C ALA A 74 -21.79 30.97 -18.30
N ARG A 75 -20.73 31.67 -17.89
CA ARG A 75 -20.34 32.97 -18.47
C ARG A 75 -19.97 32.85 -19.94
N VAL A 76 -19.24 31.79 -20.32
CA VAL A 76 -18.90 31.52 -21.72
C VAL A 76 -20.16 31.28 -22.56
N LEU A 77 -21.14 30.54 -22.03
CA LEU A 77 -22.42 30.30 -22.69
C LEU A 77 -23.28 31.58 -22.82
N GLU A 78 -23.25 32.48 -21.84
CA GLU A 78 -24.01 33.73 -21.87
C GLU A 78 -23.46 34.75 -22.89
N THR A 79 -22.14 34.76 -23.09
CA THR A 79 -21.46 35.72 -23.99
C THR A 79 -21.87 35.54 -25.46
N GLU A 80 -22.27 34.33 -25.90
CA GLU A 80 -22.84 34.11 -27.25
C GLU A 80 -24.32 34.50 -27.39
N THR A 81 -25.08 34.57 -26.28
CA THR A 81 -26.53 34.83 -26.35
C THR A 81 -26.90 36.29 -26.52
N VAL A 82 -25.94 37.21 -26.43
CA VAL A 82 -26.12 38.63 -26.75
C VAL A 82 -25.85 38.83 -28.24
N PRO A 83 -26.86 39.15 -29.08
CA PRO A 83 -26.60 39.48 -30.47
C PRO A 83 -25.77 40.76 -30.52
N LEU A 84 -24.62 40.71 -31.20
CA LEU A 84 -23.78 41.86 -31.54
C LEU A 84 -24.60 42.87 -32.35
N SER A 85 -25.28 43.78 -31.66
CA SER A 85 -25.68 45.08 -32.21
C SER A 85 -24.41 45.88 -32.40
N GLY A 86 -24.13 46.27 -33.64
CA GLY A 86 -22.91 46.95 -34.04
C GLY A 86 -22.55 48.14 -33.16
N GLY A 87 -21.35 48.10 -32.59
CA GLY A 87 -20.72 49.19 -31.87
C GLY A 87 -19.28 48.79 -31.59
N LYS A 88 -18.34 49.53 -32.15
CA LYS A 88 -16.91 49.40 -31.88
C LYS A 88 -16.68 49.59 -30.39
N ASP A 89 -16.31 48.54 -29.66
CA ASP A 89 -15.40 48.58 -28.51
C ASP A 89 -15.03 47.13 -28.13
N GLN A 90 -13.74 46.80 -28.26
CA GLN A 90 -13.17 45.51 -27.90
C GLN A 90 -13.08 45.37 -26.37
N PRO A 91 -13.51 44.25 -25.75
CA PRO A 91 -13.05 43.87 -24.42
C PRO A 91 -11.73 43.10 -24.53
N SER A 92 -10.68 43.65 -23.92
CA SER A 92 -9.39 43.00 -23.71
C SER A 92 -9.48 41.97 -22.59
N PHE A 93 -9.98 40.77 -22.87
CA PHE A 93 -9.96 39.65 -21.92
C PHE A 93 -9.70 38.35 -22.66
N LEU A 94 -8.44 38.09 -23.00
CA LEU A 94 -7.80 36.78 -23.19
C LEU A 94 -6.34 37.03 -23.62
N SER A 95 -5.53 37.60 -22.74
CA SER A 95 -4.06 37.61 -22.93
C SER A 95 -3.36 37.52 -21.57
N SER A 96 -3.37 36.33 -20.99
CA SER A 96 -2.51 36.02 -19.85
C SER A 96 -2.29 34.51 -19.73
N SER A 97 -1.57 33.92 -20.70
CA SER A 97 -0.64 32.81 -20.43
C SER A 97 0.10 32.34 -21.70
N CYS A 98 0.79 33.23 -22.40
CA CYS A 98 1.90 32.83 -23.30
C CYS A 98 2.98 33.90 -23.19
N GLN A 99 4.01 33.67 -22.38
CA GLN A 99 5.28 34.37 -22.55
C GLN A 99 5.93 33.75 -23.80
N GLU A 100 5.77 34.40 -24.94
CA GLU A 100 6.53 34.09 -26.14
C GLU A 100 7.97 34.61 -25.96
N THR A 101 8.93 33.69 -26.07
CA THR A 101 10.34 34.03 -26.25
C THR A 101 10.54 34.70 -27.62
N PRO A 102 11.30 35.80 -27.70
CA PRO A 102 11.45 36.56 -28.93
C PRO A 102 12.56 35.96 -29.80
N ASP A 103 12.35 34.79 -30.43
CA ASP A 103 13.26 34.26 -31.47
C ASP A 103 12.59 33.14 -32.29
N THR A 104 11.61 33.49 -33.12
CA THR A 104 11.22 32.66 -34.28
C THR A 104 10.70 33.57 -35.41
N PRO A 105 11.25 33.50 -36.64
CA PRO A 105 10.80 34.32 -37.75
C PRO A 105 9.40 33.87 -38.21
N ARG A 106 8.47 34.83 -38.28
CA ARG A 106 7.10 34.64 -38.78
C ARG A 106 7.10 34.06 -40.21
N PRO A 107 6.24 33.08 -40.54
CA PRO A 107 5.95 32.74 -41.93
C PRO A 107 5.15 33.91 -42.54
N VAL A 108 5.70 34.51 -43.58
CA VAL A 108 5.03 35.54 -44.39
C VAL A 108 3.96 34.84 -45.23
N GLY A 109 2.66 35.07 -44.96
CA GLY A 109 1.62 34.76 -45.94
C GLY A 109 0.23 34.32 -45.48
N GLU A 110 -0.12 34.24 -44.19
CA GLU A 110 -1.50 33.92 -43.80
C GLU A 110 -2.38 35.19 -43.69
N PRO A 111 -3.50 35.30 -44.43
CA PRO A 111 -4.41 36.43 -44.31
C PRO A 111 -5.09 36.46 -42.94
N ASP A 112 -5.17 37.64 -42.33
CA ASP A 112 -5.73 37.89 -40.99
C ASP A 112 -7.18 37.39 -40.79
N TRP A 113 -7.93 37.19 -41.89
CA TRP A 113 -9.28 36.60 -41.85
C TRP A 113 -9.29 35.08 -41.62
N VAL A 114 -8.21 34.36 -41.99
CA VAL A 114 -8.09 32.91 -41.82
C VAL A 114 -7.86 32.57 -40.36
N THR A 115 -6.94 33.26 -39.69
CA THR A 115 -6.70 33.15 -38.25
C THR A 115 -7.93 33.51 -37.43
N GLN A 116 -8.64 34.59 -37.78
CA GLN A 116 -9.90 34.97 -37.11
C GLN A 116 -11.04 33.97 -37.35
N PHE A 117 -11.10 33.34 -38.53
CA PHE A 117 -12.09 32.29 -38.82
C PHE A 117 -11.79 31.00 -38.05
N VAL A 118 -10.51 30.60 -37.97
CA VAL A 118 -10.06 29.45 -37.17
C VAL A 118 -10.37 29.68 -35.70
N GLN A 119 -10.05 30.85 -35.14
CA GLN A 119 -10.37 31.21 -33.76
C GLN A 119 -11.88 31.19 -33.48
N LYS A 120 -12.71 31.80 -34.35
CA LYS A 120 -14.18 31.76 -34.21
C LYS A 120 -14.77 30.37 -34.34
N LYS A 121 -14.17 29.51 -35.17
CA LYS A 121 -14.58 28.11 -35.29
C LYS A 121 -14.23 27.35 -34.02
N GLU A 122 -13.02 27.54 -33.48
CA GLU A 122 -12.59 26.94 -32.22
C GLU A 122 -13.45 27.39 -31.03
N GLU A 123 -13.85 28.66 -30.98
CA GLU A 123 -14.79 29.20 -29.99
C GLU A 123 -16.16 28.54 -30.09
N ARG A 124 -16.73 28.42 -31.29
CA ARG A 124 -18.02 27.74 -31.50
C ARG A 124 -17.95 26.25 -31.14
N ASP A 125 -16.91 25.57 -31.58
CA ASP A 125 -16.68 24.15 -31.27
C ASP A 125 -16.48 23.95 -29.75
N LEU A 126 -15.88 24.92 -29.04
CA LEU A 126 -15.81 24.91 -27.58
C LEU A 126 -17.19 25.09 -26.93
N VAL A 127 -17.98 26.06 -27.39
CA VAL A 127 -19.31 26.32 -26.83
C VAL A 127 -20.27 25.15 -27.06
N ASP A 128 -20.27 24.55 -28.24
CA ASP A 128 -21.12 23.40 -28.54
C ASP A 128 -20.73 22.18 -27.70
N ARG A 129 -19.43 21.94 -27.48
CA ARG A 129 -18.96 20.95 -26.50
C ARG A 129 -19.47 21.26 -25.08
N LEU A 130 -19.36 22.50 -24.61
CA LEU A 130 -19.87 22.89 -23.29
C LEU A 130 -21.39 22.70 -23.14
N LYS A 131 -22.17 22.96 -24.20
CA LYS A 131 -23.63 22.71 -24.22
C LYS A 131 -23.93 21.22 -24.09
N GLU A 132 -23.25 20.37 -24.85
CA GLU A 132 -23.39 18.92 -24.76
C GLU A 132 -23.02 18.39 -23.36
N GLU A 133 -21.90 18.87 -22.80
CA GLU A 133 -21.46 18.52 -21.45
C GLU A 133 -22.51 18.90 -20.40
N LYS A 134 -23.07 20.11 -20.48
CA LYS A 134 -24.12 20.57 -19.56
C LYS A 134 -25.37 19.68 -19.59
N ILE A 135 -25.79 19.26 -20.80
CA ILE A 135 -26.93 18.34 -20.97
C ILE A 135 -26.61 16.96 -20.37
N ARG A 136 -25.42 16.41 -20.64
CA ARG A 136 -24.99 15.10 -20.10
C ARG A 136 -24.92 15.13 -18.58
N ARG A 137 -24.40 16.20 -17.99
CA ARG A 137 -24.32 16.41 -16.52
C ARG A 137 -25.71 16.47 -15.89
N LYS A 138 -26.64 17.25 -16.47
CA LYS A 138 -28.02 17.36 -15.98
C LYS A 138 -28.74 16.01 -15.99
N LYS A 139 -28.66 15.26 -17.10
CA LYS A 139 -29.26 13.91 -17.19
C LYS A 139 -28.68 12.95 -16.13
N ARG A 140 -27.39 13.06 -15.84
CA ARG A 140 -26.72 12.23 -14.81
C ARG A 140 -27.22 12.59 -13.40
N GLU A 141 -27.31 13.87 -13.08
CA GLU A 141 -27.81 14.34 -11.78
C GLU A 141 -29.27 13.91 -11.56
N GLU A 142 -30.13 14.06 -12.56
CA GLU A 142 -31.53 13.60 -12.51
C GLU A 142 -31.60 12.08 -12.26
N ARG A 143 -30.80 11.28 -12.96
CA ARG A 143 -30.73 9.82 -12.77
C ARG A 143 -30.26 9.45 -11.37
N LEU A 144 -29.23 10.11 -10.84
CA LEU A 144 -28.74 9.85 -9.48
C LEU A 144 -29.76 10.26 -8.40
N GLN A 145 -30.50 11.36 -8.61
CA GLN A 145 -31.58 11.78 -7.72
C GLN A 145 -32.75 10.79 -7.71
N GLN A 146 -33.14 10.28 -8.89
CA GLN A 146 -34.17 9.25 -9.00
C GLN A 146 -33.76 7.98 -8.26
N ILE A 147 -32.51 7.51 -8.44
CA ILE A 147 -32.01 6.33 -7.74
C ILE A 147 -31.91 6.58 -6.23
N ARG A 148 -31.54 7.78 -5.77
CA ARG A 148 -31.60 8.14 -4.34
C ARG A 148 -33.02 7.99 -3.79
N HIS A 149 -34.01 8.53 -4.49
CA HIS A 149 -35.42 8.43 -4.10
C HIS A 149 -35.88 6.96 -4.04
N ASP A 150 -35.60 6.19 -5.09
CA ASP A 150 -35.98 4.77 -5.18
C ASP A 150 -35.27 3.93 -4.11
N THR A 151 -34.02 4.25 -3.80
CA THR A 151 -33.23 3.57 -2.76
C THR A 151 -33.78 3.86 -1.37
N GLN A 152 -34.18 5.11 -1.08
CA GLN A 152 -34.84 5.47 0.18
C GLN A 152 -36.17 4.73 0.34
N LEU A 153 -36.97 4.61 -0.72
CA LEU A 153 -38.19 3.81 -0.74
C LEU A 153 -37.90 2.32 -0.52
N LYS A 154 -36.86 1.78 -1.16
CA LYS A 154 -36.43 0.38 -0.96
C LYS A 154 -35.99 0.12 0.48
N TYR A 155 -35.21 1.02 1.09
CA TYR A 155 -34.79 0.89 2.50
C TYR A 155 -35.96 1.02 3.47
N ALA A 156 -36.92 1.92 3.21
CA ALA A 156 -38.15 2.01 3.98
C ALA A 156 -38.97 0.70 3.90
N ALA A 157 -39.16 0.17 2.70
CA ALA A 157 -39.87 -1.10 2.49
C ALA A 157 -39.09 -2.34 2.99
N LYS A 158 -37.75 -2.28 3.05
CA LYS A 158 -36.89 -3.33 3.62
C LYS A 158 -36.92 -3.30 5.15
N ARG A 159 -37.06 -2.12 5.78
CA ARG A 159 -37.28 -2.00 7.24
C ARG A 159 -38.63 -2.56 7.64
N GLU A 160 -39.70 -2.22 6.93
CA GLU A 160 -41.03 -2.83 7.15
C GLU A 160 -40.99 -4.35 6.95
N ARG A 161 -40.32 -4.84 5.89
CA ARG A 161 -40.14 -6.29 5.68
C ARG A 161 -39.25 -6.98 6.70
N GLN A 162 -38.23 -6.32 7.25
CA GLN A 162 -37.39 -6.90 8.31
C GLN A 162 -38.15 -6.96 9.65
N GLU A 163 -39.01 -5.99 9.94
CA GLU A 163 -39.93 -6.03 11.08
C GLU A 163 -40.96 -7.17 10.90
N GLU A 164 -41.51 -7.34 9.69
CA GLU A 164 -42.37 -8.48 9.35
C GLU A 164 -41.63 -9.83 9.40
N GLU A 165 -40.42 -9.94 8.85
CA GLU A 165 -39.60 -11.16 8.88
C GLU A 165 -39.12 -11.50 10.30
N GLU A 166 -38.85 -10.53 11.18
CA GLU A 166 -38.58 -10.80 12.61
C GLU A 166 -39.82 -11.34 13.32
N THR A 167 -41.01 -10.82 13.02
CA THR A 167 -42.28 -11.36 13.54
C THR A 167 -42.59 -12.76 12.97
N GLU A 168 -42.26 -13.01 11.71
CA GLU A 168 -42.43 -14.31 11.06
C GLU A 168 -41.40 -15.34 11.55
N ARG A 169 -40.17 -14.91 11.86
CA ARG A 169 -39.11 -15.76 12.44
C ARG A 169 -39.43 -16.17 13.87
N LEU A 170 -40.07 -15.31 14.66
CA LEU A 170 -40.65 -15.66 15.98
C LEU A 170 -41.78 -16.69 15.85
N LEU A 171 -42.59 -16.62 14.78
CA LEU A 171 -43.64 -17.61 14.48
C LEU A 171 -43.08 -18.94 13.92
N ARG A 172 -41.95 -18.89 13.20
CA ARG A 172 -41.28 -20.06 12.60
C ARG A 172 -40.48 -20.89 13.61
N LEU A 173 -39.89 -20.23 14.63
CA LEU A 173 -39.29 -20.88 15.81
C LEU A 173 -40.31 -21.69 16.62
N SER A 174 -41.62 -21.38 16.53
CA SER A 174 -42.70 -22.19 17.09
C SER A 174 -43.08 -23.42 16.25
N ARG A 175 -42.60 -23.53 15.00
CA ARG A 175 -43.03 -24.54 14.01
C ARG A 175 -41.90 -25.50 13.60
N GLU A 176 -40.65 -25.22 13.96
CA GLU A 176 -39.46 -26.04 13.64
C GLU A 176 -39.03 -27.02 14.76
N VAL A 177 -39.95 -27.41 15.65
CA VAL A 177 -39.75 -28.55 16.60
C VAL A 177 -40.21 -29.89 16.01
N LEU A 178 -40.77 -29.95 14.80
CA LEU A 178 -41.46 -31.16 14.30
C LEU A 178 -41.15 -31.64 12.86
N ALA A 179 -40.02 -31.28 12.24
CA ALA A 179 -39.63 -31.96 10.99
C ALA A 179 -38.12 -31.87 10.70
N ALA A 180 -37.38 -32.92 11.05
CA ALA A 180 -35.99 -33.12 10.62
C ALA A 180 -35.85 -34.45 9.87
N GLY A 181 -35.23 -34.38 8.69
CA GLY A 181 -34.86 -35.52 7.82
C GLY A 181 -35.15 -35.17 6.36
N THR A 182 -34.28 -35.33 5.37
CA THR A 182 -32.99 -36.03 5.23
C THR A 182 -32.31 -35.46 3.97
N GLY A 183 -30.98 -35.36 3.94
CA GLY A 183 -30.20 -34.90 2.78
C GLY A 183 -29.32 -36.00 2.19
N ALA A 184 -29.26 -36.04 0.86
CA ALA A 184 -28.30 -36.72 -0.03
C ALA A 184 -28.56 -36.12 -1.44
N GLU A 185 -27.64 -35.89 -2.38
CA GLU A 185 -26.27 -36.32 -2.67
C GLU A 185 -25.80 -35.40 -3.83
N LEU A 186 -24.52 -34.97 -3.89
CA LEU A 186 -23.95 -34.43 -5.14
C LEU A 186 -22.42 -34.62 -5.17
N LEU A 187 -21.95 -35.55 -6.00
CA LEU A 187 -20.55 -35.61 -6.43
C LEU A 187 -20.41 -36.40 -7.75
N GLU A 188 -19.94 -35.71 -8.78
CA GLU A 188 -18.88 -36.11 -9.74
C GLU A 188 -19.14 -35.49 -11.11
N GLN A 189 -18.11 -34.83 -11.67
CA GLN A 189 -17.61 -35.02 -13.04
C GLN A 189 -16.57 -33.96 -13.41
N LEU A 190 -15.34 -34.42 -13.68
CA LEU A 190 -14.21 -33.65 -14.20
C LEU A 190 -13.74 -34.30 -15.51
N ALA A 191 -13.68 -33.52 -16.60
CA ALA A 191 -12.58 -33.49 -17.59
C ALA A 191 -12.98 -32.81 -18.92
N SER A 192 -12.25 -31.76 -19.31
CA SER A 192 -11.79 -31.47 -20.69
C SER A 192 -11.50 -29.96 -20.88
N GLY A 193 -10.24 -29.59 -21.11
CA GLY A 193 -9.82 -28.17 -21.25
C GLY A 193 -8.69 -27.87 -22.25
N GLU A 194 -8.15 -28.85 -22.97
CA GLU A 194 -6.82 -28.77 -23.63
C GLU A 194 -6.61 -27.69 -24.72
N GLU A 195 -7.66 -27.02 -25.19
CA GLU A 195 -7.55 -26.01 -26.25
C GLU A 195 -7.12 -24.61 -25.77
N GLU A 196 -7.36 -24.26 -24.49
CA GLU A 196 -7.12 -22.90 -23.95
C GLU A 196 -5.65 -22.62 -23.59
N LEU A 197 -4.83 -23.66 -23.50
CA LEU A 197 -3.43 -23.54 -23.09
C LEU A 197 -2.48 -23.20 -24.24
N VAL A 198 -2.95 -23.15 -25.50
CA VAL A 198 -2.08 -22.87 -26.65
C VAL A 198 -1.92 -21.36 -26.87
N LEU A 199 -0.70 -20.92 -27.16
CA LEU A 199 -0.40 -19.52 -27.46
C LEU A 199 -1.08 -19.09 -28.77
N SER A 200 -1.86 -18.01 -28.71
CA SER A 200 -2.38 -17.29 -29.88
C SER A 200 -1.24 -16.55 -30.59
N GLU A 201 -1.52 -16.01 -31.77
CA GLU A 201 -0.55 -15.26 -32.57
C GLU A 201 -0.07 -13.99 -31.85
N TYR A 202 1.24 -13.77 -31.87
CA TYR A 202 1.87 -12.54 -31.40
C TYR A 202 2.34 -11.75 -32.62
N GLU A 203 1.67 -10.62 -32.91
CA GLU A 203 2.03 -9.69 -33.99
C GLU A 203 2.96 -8.58 -33.47
N SER A 204 3.95 -8.21 -34.29
CA SER A 204 4.93 -7.17 -33.94
C SER A 204 4.32 -5.82 -34.23
N ASP A 205 4.58 -4.83 -33.39
CA ASP A 205 4.18 -3.45 -33.71
C ASP A 205 4.87 -2.88 -34.95
N GLU A 206 5.99 -3.47 -35.39
CA GLU A 206 6.71 -3.05 -36.60
C GLU A 206 6.04 -3.52 -37.91
N GLU A 207 4.93 -4.26 -37.85
CA GLU A 207 4.12 -4.66 -39.03
C GLU A 207 2.76 -3.93 -39.11
N LYS A 208 2.51 -2.95 -38.23
CA LYS A 208 1.35 -2.05 -38.39
C LYS A 208 1.68 -0.95 -39.40
N GLY A 209 1.64 -1.31 -40.69
CA GLY A 209 1.30 -0.35 -41.73
C GLY A 209 -0.09 0.21 -41.45
N THR A 210 -0.28 1.51 -41.69
CA THR A 210 -1.53 2.26 -41.55
C THR A 210 -2.71 1.53 -42.17
N ALA A 211 -3.52 0.89 -41.32
CA ALA A 211 -4.87 0.45 -41.64
C ALA A 211 -5.83 1.26 -40.77
N ASN A 212 -6.19 2.44 -41.25
CA ASN A 212 -7.43 3.09 -40.86
C ASN A 212 -8.56 2.28 -41.51
N GLY A 213 -9.33 1.56 -40.70
CA GLY A 213 -10.41 0.72 -41.17
C GLY A 213 -11.29 0.24 -40.02
N LEU A 214 -12.20 1.12 -39.60
CA LEU A 214 -13.55 0.83 -39.10
C LEU A 214 -13.72 -0.35 -38.12
N ASP A 215 -13.80 0.00 -36.83
CA ASP A 215 -14.67 -0.65 -35.84
C ASP A 215 -15.28 0.48 -34.99
N GLU A 216 -16.12 1.31 -35.61
CA GLU A 216 -17.06 2.19 -34.92
C GLU A 216 -18.41 1.48 -34.94
N ASP A 217 -18.68 0.61 -33.96
CA ASP A 217 -20.04 0.11 -33.64
C ASP A 217 -20.03 -0.61 -32.28
N GLU A 218 -19.76 0.15 -31.22
CA GLU A 218 -20.35 -0.04 -29.90
C GLU A 218 -20.38 1.37 -29.28
N ASP A 219 -21.55 1.87 -28.86
CA ASP A 219 -21.73 3.13 -28.12
C ASP A 219 -20.94 3.10 -26.79
N ASP A 220 -19.62 3.13 -26.85
CA ASP A 220 -18.75 3.58 -25.77
C ASP A 220 -18.90 5.10 -25.73
N LEU A 221 -20.02 5.56 -25.18
CA LEU A 221 -20.12 6.89 -24.61
C LEU A 221 -19.05 6.96 -23.50
N GLU A 222 -17.81 7.30 -23.86
CA GLU A 222 -16.72 7.52 -22.90
C GLU A 222 -17.24 8.49 -21.84
N GLU A 223 -17.56 7.96 -20.66
CA GLU A 223 -18.09 8.79 -19.59
C GLU A 223 -17.03 9.79 -19.18
N GLU A 224 -17.34 11.08 -19.39
CA GLU A 224 -16.42 12.17 -19.12
C GLU A 224 -15.99 12.17 -17.65
N HIS A 225 -14.67 12.24 -17.45
CA HIS A 225 -14.04 12.23 -16.14
C HIS A 225 -14.25 13.58 -15.44
N VAL A 226 -15.02 13.59 -14.34
CA VAL A 226 -15.13 14.80 -13.50
C VAL A 226 -13.81 15.11 -12.79
N THR A 227 -13.64 16.36 -12.31
CA THR A 227 -12.55 16.67 -11.37
C THR A 227 -12.72 15.82 -10.13
N LYS A 228 -11.66 15.11 -9.73
CA LYS A 228 -11.72 14.14 -8.65
C LYS A 228 -10.45 14.16 -7.81
N ILE A 229 -10.63 13.72 -6.57
CA ILE A 229 -9.57 13.52 -5.59
C ILE A 229 -9.31 12.01 -5.49
N TYR A 230 -8.07 11.62 -5.74
CA TYR A 230 -7.57 10.28 -5.46
C TYR A 230 -6.98 10.27 -4.05
N TYR A 231 -7.66 9.63 -3.11
CA TYR A 231 -7.12 9.40 -1.77
C TYR A 231 -6.47 8.03 -1.71
N CYS A 232 -5.21 7.98 -1.29
CA CYS A 232 -4.51 6.74 -1.09
C CYS A 232 -3.89 6.60 0.29
N SER A 233 -3.94 5.38 0.80
CA SER A 233 -3.34 4.99 2.07
C SER A 233 -2.71 3.61 1.96
N ARG A 234 -1.92 3.24 2.97
CA ARG A 234 -1.06 2.05 2.95
C ARG A 234 -1.83 0.75 3.17
N THR A 235 -2.85 0.76 4.03
CA THR A 235 -3.54 -0.47 4.46
C THR A 235 -5.06 -0.41 4.23
N HIS A 236 -5.67 -1.59 4.06
CA HIS A 236 -7.13 -1.71 3.90
C HIS A 236 -7.92 -1.12 5.07
N SER A 237 -7.44 -1.32 6.30
CA SER A 237 -8.08 -0.78 7.51
C SER A 237 -8.06 0.75 7.54
N GLN A 238 -6.97 1.39 7.09
CA GLN A 238 -6.90 2.84 6.98
C GLN A 238 -7.86 3.40 5.93
N LEU A 239 -7.97 2.73 4.76
CA LEU A 239 -8.95 3.13 3.74
C LEU A 239 -10.38 3.01 4.27
N THR A 240 -10.68 1.92 4.98
CA THR A 240 -11.98 1.69 5.61
C THR A 240 -12.28 2.77 6.66
N GLN A 241 -11.31 3.09 7.52
CA GLN A 241 -11.44 4.17 8.50
C GLN A 241 -11.73 5.52 7.82
N PHE A 242 -10.99 5.86 6.77
CA PHE A 242 -11.19 7.10 6.03
C PHE A 242 -12.60 7.19 5.44
N VAL A 243 -13.13 6.12 4.84
CA VAL A 243 -14.48 6.09 4.29
C VAL A 243 -15.54 6.36 5.38
N HIS A 244 -15.39 5.74 6.55
CA HIS A 244 -16.27 5.99 7.69
C HIS A 244 -16.19 7.44 8.22
N GLU A 245 -15.01 8.07 8.14
CA GLU A 245 -14.86 9.48 8.50
C GLU A 245 -15.54 10.40 7.47
N VAL A 246 -15.50 10.06 6.18
CA VAL A 246 -16.26 10.76 5.13
C VAL A 246 -17.76 10.65 5.39
N GLN A 247 -18.27 9.46 5.75
CA GLN A 247 -19.68 9.25 6.09
C GLN A 247 -20.15 10.13 7.26
N LYS A 248 -19.28 10.34 8.26
CA LYS A 248 -19.56 11.19 9.44
C LYS A 248 -19.38 12.69 9.16
N SER A 249 -18.71 13.04 8.08
CA SER A 249 -18.45 14.44 7.72
C SER A 249 -19.71 15.12 7.17
N PRO A 250 -19.76 16.47 7.15
CA PRO A 250 -20.83 17.22 6.49
C PRO A 250 -21.02 16.88 5.01
N PHE A 251 -20.03 16.24 4.37
CA PHE A 251 -20.03 15.89 2.96
C PHE A 251 -20.53 14.47 2.67
N GLY A 252 -20.83 13.67 3.70
CA GLY A 252 -21.13 12.23 3.56
C GLY A 252 -22.33 11.89 2.68
N LYS A 253 -23.34 12.77 2.59
CA LYS A 253 -24.56 12.57 1.79
C LYS A 253 -24.40 12.98 0.33
N ASP A 254 -23.54 13.95 0.06
CA ASP A 254 -23.44 14.59 -1.25
C ASP A 254 -22.24 14.11 -2.06
N THR A 255 -21.22 13.56 -1.40
CA THR A 255 -19.99 13.11 -2.05
C THR A 255 -20.20 11.80 -2.79
N ARG A 256 -19.85 11.79 -4.09
CA ARG A 256 -19.78 10.57 -4.89
C ARG A 256 -18.43 9.88 -4.65
N LEU A 257 -18.40 8.92 -3.73
CA LEU A 257 -17.21 8.16 -3.35
C LEU A 257 -17.21 6.76 -3.95
N VAL A 258 -16.06 6.29 -4.42
CA VAL A 258 -15.84 4.88 -4.75
C VAL A 258 -14.59 4.32 -4.07
N SER A 259 -14.74 3.15 -3.45
CA SER A 259 -13.66 2.40 -2.81
C SER A 259 -13.13 1.32 -3.75
N LEU A 260 -11.83 1.34 -4.03
CA LEU A 260 -11.16 0.35 -4.89
C LEU A 260 -10.42 -0.68 -4.04
N GLY A 261 -10.57 -1.96 -4.41
CA GLY A 261 -9.96 -3.09 -3.73
C GLY A 261 -9.42 -4.14 -4.68
N SER A 262 -8.74 -5.13 -4.12
CA SER A 262 -8.29 -6.31 -4.86
C SER A 262 -9.49 -7.21 -5.24
N ARG A 263 -9.28 -8.12 -6.20
CA ARG A 263 -10.29 -9.16 -6.49
C ARG A 263 -10.56 -10.05 -5.29
N GLN A 264 -9.56 -10.31 -4.46
CA GLN A 264 -9.73 -11.10 -3.23
C GLN A 264 -10.76 -10.45 -2.28
N ASN A 265 -10.76 -9.12 -2.19
CA ASN A 265 -11.65 -8.41 -1.29
C ASN A 265 -13.05 -8.20 -1.88
N LEU A 266 -13.15 -7.95 -3.19
CA LEU A 266 -14.40 -7.56 -3.87
C LEU A 266 -15.13 -8.71 -4.59
N CYS A 267 -14.56 -9.92 -4.67
CA CYS A 267 -15.20 -11.04 -5.36
C CYS A 267 -16.39 -11.60 -4.57
N VAL A 268 -17.55 -11.68 -5.23
CA VAL A 268 -18.79 -12.30 -4.72
C VAL A 268 -19.02 -13.71 -5.24
N ASN A 269 -18.22 -14.16 -6.20
CA ASN A 269 -18.29 -15.52 -6.72
C ASN A 269 -17.52 -16.46 -5.78
N GLU A 270 -18.24 -17.22 -4.96
CA GLU A 270 -17.66 -18.11 -3.94
C GLU A 270 -16.69 -19.15 -4.54
N VAL A 271 -16.93 -19.62 -5.77
CA VAL A 271 -16.00 -20.55 -6.46
C VAL A 271 -14.64 -19.91 -6.72
N VAL A 272 -14.62 -18.63 -7.08
CA VAL A 272 -13.39 -17.89 -7.33
C VAL A 272 -12.78 -17.42 -6.02
N LYS A 273 -13.59 -16.93 -5.08
CA LYS A 273 -13.16 -16.38 -3.80
C LYS A 273 -12.45 -17.42 -2.92
N ASN A 274 -12.91 -18.67 -2.96
CA ASN A 274 -12.35 -19.76 -2.15
C ASN A 274 -11.03 -20.32 -2.71
N LEU A 275 -10.50 -19.75 -3.80
CA LEU A 275 -9.16 -20.06 -4.28
C LEU A 275 -8.16 -19.43 -3.29
N GLY A 276 -7.50 -20.26 -2.47
CA GLY A 276 -6.62 -19.83 -1.37
C GLY A 276 -5.37 -19.00 -1.74
N SER A 277 -5.25 -18.52 -2.98
CA SER A 277 -4.17 -17.64 -3.44
C SER A 277 -4.73 -16.48 -4.28
N VAL A 278 -4.24 -15.26 -4.03
CA VAL A 278 -4.62 -14.02 -4.74
C VAL A 278 -4.40 -14.14 -6.25
N GLN A 279 -3.34 -14.84 -6.66
CA GLN A 279 -3.04 -15.03 -8.07
C GLN A 279 -4.06 -15.95 -8.75
N LEU A 280 -4.43 -17.06 -8.10
CA LEU A 280 -5.48 -17.96 -8.59
C LEU A 280 -6.81 -17.24 -8.75
N ILE A 281 -7.18 -16.40 -7.78
CA ILE A 281 -8.37 -15.54 -7.86
C ILE A 281 -8.31 -14.65 -9.11
N ASN A 282 -7.17 -14.00 -9.35
CA ASN A 282 -6.98 -13.12 -10.49
C ASN A 282 -7.09 -13.86 -11.82
N ASP A 283 -6.40 -14.98 -11.95
CA ASP A 283 -6.33 -15.75 -13.19
C ASP A 283 -7.70 -16.36 -13.51
N ARG A 284 -8.34 -17.01 -12.54
CA ARG A 284 -9.67 -17.60 -12.73
C ARG A 284 -10.72 -16.56 -13.09
N CYS A 285 -10.65 -15.36 -12.49
CA CYS A 285 -11.55 -14.25 -12.81
C CYS A 285 -11.38 -13.78 -14.26
N MET A 286 -10.14 -13.72 -14.75
CA MET A 286 -9.83 -13.32 -16.14
C MET A 286 -10.21 -14.40 -17.15
N GLU A 287 -10.03 -15.68 -16.84
CA GLU A 287 -10.49 -16.81 -17.65
C GLU A 287 -12.00 -16.75 -17.90
N MET A 288 -12.78 -16.53 -16.83
CA MET A 288 -14.25 -16.43 -16.90
C MET A 288 -14.76 -15.23 -17.73
N GLN A 289 -13.90 -14.30 -18.14
CA GLN A 289 -14.25 -13.18 -19.02
C GLN A 289 -14.00 -13.48 -20.49
N ARG A 290 -12.96 -14.26 -20.81
CA ARG A 290 -12.54 -14.52 -22.20
C ARG A 290 -13.51 -15.40 -22.97
N SER A 291 -14.27 -16.26 -22.28
CA SER A 291 -15.29 -17.10 -22.90
C SER A 291 -16.42 -16.32 -23.61
N LYS A 292 -16.53 -14.99 -23.38
CA LYS A 292 -17.51 -14.12 -24.04
C LYS A 292 -17.08 -13.69 -25.45
N HIS A 293 -15.79 -13.39 -25.69
CA HIS A 293 -15.30 -12.90 -26.99
C HIS A 293 -15.14 -14.00 -28.05
N GLU A 294 -14.72 -15.21 -27.66
CA GLU A 294 -14.59 -16.34 -28.60
C GLU A 294 -15.95 -16.89 -29.10
N SER A 295 -17.05 -16.49 -28.46
CA SER A 295 -18.40 -16.91 -28.85
C SER A 295 -19.00 -16.08 -30.00
N LYS A 296 -18.55 -14.82 -30.19
CA LYS A 296 -19.00 -13.95 -31.29
C LYS A 296 -18.26 -14.26 -32.61
N SER A 297 -17.01 -14.72 -32.58
CA SER A 297 -16.17 -14.91 -33.78
C SER A 297 -16.36 -16.24 -34.53
N ARG A 298 -17.36 -17.06 -34.17
CA ARG A 298 -17.60 -18.40 -34.77
C ARG A 298 -18.99 -18.55 -35.40
N ALA A 299 -19.66 -17.44 -35.70
CA ALA A 299 -21.05 -17.46 -36.17
C ALA A 299 -21.23 -17.73 -37.68
N GLU A 300 -20.16 -17.83 -38.50
CA GLU A 300 -20.32 -17.93 -39.97
C GLU A 300 -19.97 -19.28 -40.63
N ASP A 301 -19.38 -20.26 -39.93
CA ASP A 301 -19.10 -21.57 -40.54
C ASP A 301 -20.16 -22.63 -40.22
N LYS A 302 -21.02 -22.89 -41.21
CA LYS A 302 -22.00 -23.99 -41.20
C LYS A 302 -21.34 -25.32 -41.59
N GLU A 303 -20.92 -26.11 -40.60
CA GLU A 303 -20.82 -27.57 -40.76
C GLU A 303 -21.50 -28.32 -39.59
N PRO A 304 -22.20 -29.45 -39.86
CA PRO A 304 -22.96 -30.15 -38.84
C PRO A 304 -22.18 -31.32 -38.20
N LYS A 305 -22.43 -31.49 -36.89
CA LYS A 305 -22.16 -32.66 -36.02
C LYS A 305 -20.74 -32.79 -35.42
N ARG A 306 -20.62 -32.46 -34.13
CA ARG A 306 -20.56 -33.44 -33.00
C ARG A 306 -20.37 -32.75 -31.65
N ARG A 307 -21.15 -33.24 -30.66
CA ARG A 307 -21.13 -33.00 -29.20
C ARG A 307 -21.57 -31.61 -28.73
N ARG A 308 -22.72 -31.59 -28.01
CA ARG A 308 -23.22 -30.47 -27.19
C ARG A 308 -22.05 -29.95 -26.33
N ARG A 309 -21.53 -28.76 -26.63
CA ARG A 309 -20.62 -28.01 -25.76
C ARG A 309 -21.45 -27.52 -24.57
N GLU A 310 -21.12 -27.93 -23.34
CA GLU A 310 -21.60 -27.23 -22.16
C GLU A 310 -20.89 -25.87 -22.05
N PRO A 311 -21.59 -24.81 -21.61
CA PRO A 311 -21.04 -23.47 -21.59
C PRO A 311 -19.92 -23.38 -20.54
N ARG A 312 -18.69 -23.03 -20.96
CA ARG A 312 -17.67 -22.54 -20.02
C ARG A 312 -18.19 -21.25 -19.42
N GLY A 313 -18.76 -21.36 -18.23
CA GLY A 313 -19.60 -20.32 -17.64
C GLY A 313 -18.87 -18.98 -17.60
N VAL A 314 -19.39 -18.02 -18.36
CA VAL A 314 -19.13 -16.60 -18.13
C VAL A 314 -19.44 -16.34 -16.65
N CYS A 315 -18.63 -15.51 -15.99
CA CYS A 315 -18.91 -15.18 -14.59
C CYS A 315 -20.36 -14.64 -14.47
N PRO A 316 -21.21 -15.25 -13.62
CA PRO A 316 -22.63 -14.89 -13.56
C PRO A 316 -22.87 -13.45 -13.09
N PHE A 317 -21.87 -12.88 -12.40
CA PHE A 317 -21.89 -11.51 -11.90
C PHE A 317 -21.31 -10.49 -12.90
N TYR A 318 -20.80 -10.92 -14.06
CA TYR A 318 -20.20 -10.06 -15.09
C TYR A 318 -21.19 -9.76 -16.23
N ASN A 319 -22.32 -9.16 -15.87
CA ASN A 319 -23.35 -8.72 -16.80
C ASN A 319 -23.36 -7.20 -16.93
N TYR A 320 -23.18 -6.69 -18.14
CA TYR A 320 -23.04 -5.25 -18.41
C TYR A 320 -24.23 -4.41 -17.89
N LYS A 321 -25.48 -4.87 -18.10
CA LYS A 321 -26.67 -4.14 -17.63
C LYS A 321 -26.71 -4.03 -16.10
N GLN A 322 -26.41 -5.13 -15.41
CA GLN A 322 -26.39 -5.15 -13.94
C GLN A 322 -25.19 -4.37 -13.38
N LEU A 323 -24.05 -4.36 -14.10
CA LEU A 323 -22.89 -3.56 -13.74
C LEU A 323 -23.15 -2.06 -13.84
N GLN A 324 -23.90 -1.62 -14.87
CA GLN A 324 -24.33 -0.22 -14.98
C GLN A 324 -25.29 0.19 -13.87
N LEU A 325 -26.22 -0.68 -13.46
CA LEU A 325 -27.09 -0.42 -12.32
C LEU A 325 -26.29 -0.33 -11.01
N LEU A 326 -25.40 -1.29 -10.78
CA LEU A 326 -24.52 -1.30 -9.62
C LEU A 326 -23.63 -0.05 -9.59
N ARG A 327 -23.08 0.37 -10.72
CA ARG A 327 -22.28 1.59 -10.86
C ARG A 327 -23.03 2.80 -10.30
N ASP A 328 -24.28 2.97 -10.68
CA ASP A 328 -25.08 4.11 -10.23
C ASP A 328 -25.41 4.00 -8.73
N GLU A 329 -25.78 2.81 -8.25
CA GLU A 329 -26.03 2.55 -6.81
C GLU A 329 -24.79 2.77 -5.93
N VAL A 330 -23.58 2.53 -6.47
CA VAL A 330 -22.31 2.81 -5.79
C VAL A 330 -22.12 4.31 -5.56
N LEU A 331 -22.52 5.17 -6.50
CA LEU A 331 -22.31 6.62 -6.43
C LEU A 331 -23.35 7.36 -5.57
N VAL A 332 -24.41 6.67 -5.14
CA VAL A 332 -25.54 7.26 -4.42
C VAL A 332 -25.22 7.56 -2.95
N GLU A 333 -24.55 6.62 -2.29
CA GLU A 333 -24.13 6.73 -0.89
C GLU A 333 -22.69 6.25 -0.75
N VAL A 334 -21.95 6.89 0.16
CA VAL A 334 -20.57 6.54 0.48
C VAL A 334 -20.50 5.15 1.10
N LYS A 335 -19.80 4.22 0.43
CA LYS A 335 -19.67 2.81 0.86
C LYS A 335 -18.20 2.38 0.97
N ASP A 336 -17.89 1.62 2.01
CA ASP A 336 -16.61 0.92 2.14
C ASP A 336 -16.57 -0.37 1.31
N ILE A 337 -15.46 -1.11 1.35
CA ILE A 337 -15.26 -2.30 0.51
C ILE A 337 -16.24 -3.42 0.91
N GLU A 338 -16.49 -3.61 2.19
CA GLU A 338 -17.41 -4.61 2.75
C GLU A 338 -18.87 -4.31 2.39
N GLN A 339 -19.26 -3.04 2.44
CA GLN A 339 -20.58 -2.56 2.01
C GLN A 339 -20.76 -2.72 0.50
N LEU A 340 -19.71 -2.49 -0.31
CA LEU A 340 -19.74 -2.75 -1.76
C LEU A 340 -19.92 -4.23 -2.08
N VAL A 341 -19.30 -5.13 -1.32
CA VAL A 341 -19.50 -6.59 -1.48
C VAL A 341 -20.94 -6.97 -1.19
N THR A 342 -21.50 -6.45 -0.09
CA THR A 342 -22.91 -6.67 0.26
C THR A 342 -23.84 -6.16 -0.84
N LEU A 343 -23.60 -4.95 -1.34
CA LEU A 343 -24.38 -4.36 -2.42
C LEU A 343 -24.32 -5.20 -3.71
N GLY A 344 -23.14 -5.66 -4.12
CA GLY A 344 -23.05 -6.50 -5.33
C GLY A 344 -23.68 -7.88 -5.16
N LYS A 345 -23.74 -8.44 -3.94
CA LYS A 345 -24.52 -9.65 -3.66
C LYS A 345 -26.01 -9.40 -3.84
N GLU A 346 -26.52 -8.28 -3.32
CA GLU A 346 -27.93 -7.89 -3.46
C GLU A 346 -28.31 -7.60 -4.92
N ALA A 347 -27.46 -6.85 -5.64
CA ALA A 347 -27.65 -6.49 -7.05
C ALA A 347 -27.34 -7.64 -8.03
N ARG A 348 -26.82 -8.77 -7.54
CA ARG A 348 -26.29 -9.89 -8.36
C ARG A 348 -25.29 -9.43 -9.42
N ALA A 349 -24.45 -8.46 -9.08
CA ALA A 349 -23.46 -7.85 -9.97
C ALA A 349 -22.06 -7.89 -9.34
N CYS A 350 -21.01 -7.84 -10.16
CA CYS A 350 -19.63 -7.92 -9.65
C CYS A 350 -19.17 -6.58 -9.06
N PRO A 351 -18.92 -6.50 -7.72
CA PRO A 351 -18.44 -5.26 -7.10
C PRO A 351 -17.12 -4.76 -7.67
N TYR A 352 -16.21 -5.68 -8.01
CA TYR A 352 -14.88 -5.34 -8.52
C TYR A 352 -14.92 -4.56 -9.83
N TYR A 353 -15.80 -4.97 -10.76
CA TYR A 353 -15.96 -4.26 -12.03
C TYR A 353 -16.94 -3.08 -11.88
N GLY A 354 -18.01 -3.23 -11.09
CA GLY A 354 -18.97 -2.15 -10.83
C GLY A 354 -18.32 -0.90 -10.23
N SER A 355 -17.40 -1.07 -9.27
CA SER A 355 -16.65 0.05 -8.70
C SER A 355 -15.72 0.73 -9.72
N ARG A 356 -15.10 -0.05 -10.62
CA ARG A 356 -14.26 0.51 -11.69
C ARG A 356 -15.06 1.31 -12.71
N PHE A 357 -16.24 0.84 -13.08
CA PHE A 357 -17.16 1.59 -13.94
C PHE A 357 -17.65 2.88 -13.29
N ALA A 358 -17.62 2.99 -11.95
CA ALA A 358 -18.03 4.19 -11.23
C ALA A 358 -16.92 5.26 -11.14
N ILE A 359 -15.67 4.92 -11.46
CA ILE A 359 -14.52 5.84 -11.36
C ILE A 359 -14.72 7.14 -12.16
N PRO A 360 -15.17 7.14 -13.43
CA PRO A 360 -15.27 8.37 -14.22
C PRO A 360 -16.16 9.44 -13.57
N ALA A 361 -17.28 9.01 -12.97
CA ALA A 361 -18.28 9.86 -12.35
C ALA A 361 -18.06 10.15 -10.84
N ALA A 362 -17.13 9.44 -10.20
CA ALA A 362 -16.79 9.64 -8.79
C ALA A 362 -15.99 10.92 -8.56
N GLN A 363 -16.31 11.63 -7.48
CA GLN A 363 -15.59 12.82 -6.98
C GLN A 363 -14.41 12.43 -6.09
N LEU A 364 -14.55 11.35 -5.33
CA LEU A 364 -13.54 10.85 -4.42
C LEU A 364 -13.30 9.36 -4.69
N VAL A 365 -12.07 9.02 -5.06
CA VAL A 365 -11.67 7.63 -5.32
C VAL A 365 -10.67 7.23 -4.24
N VAL A 366 -11.01 6.21 -3.47
CA VAL A 366 -10.20 5.69 -2.37
C VAL A 366 -9.48 4.42 -2.85
N LEU A 367 -8.14 4.42 -2.82
CA LEU A 367 -7.34 3.30 -3.37
C LEU A 367 -6.05 3.01 -2.57
N PRO A 368 -5.51 1.78 -2.64
CA PRO A 368 -4.24 1.45 -2.01
C PRO A 368 -3.04 2.02 -2.79
N TYR A 369 -1.92 2.23 -2.09
CA TYR A 369 -0.66 2.73 -2.67
C TYR A 369 -0.23 1.99 -3.95
N GLN A 370 -0.35 0.67 -3.98
CA GLN A 370 0.10 -0.14 -5.11
C GLN A 370 -0.69 0.17 -6.39
N MET A 371 -1.97 0.53 -6.28
CA MET A 371 -2.78 0.91 -7.45
C MET A 371 -2.44 2.29 -7.99
N LEU A 372 -1.94 3.20 -7.14
CA LEU A 372 -1.51 4.53 -7.55
C LEU A 372 -0.11 4.50 -8.16
N LEU A 373 0.83 3.86 -7.46
CA LEU A 373 2.27 3.94 -7.72
C LEU A 373 2.72 3.01 -8.86
N HIS A 374 2.02 1.89 -9.08
CA HIS A 374 2.33 0.98 -10.18
C HIS A 374 1.53 1.33 -11.46
N ALA A 375 2.21 1.85 -12.49
CA ALA A 375 1.59 2.39 -13.70
C ALA A 375 0.65 1.41 -14.43
N ALA A 376 1.07 0.15 -14.61
CA ALA A 376 0.24 -0.85 -15.28
C ALA A 376 -1.04 -1.17 -14.50
N THR A 377 -0.96 -1.20 -13.16
CA THR A 377 -2.14 -1.43 -12.30
C THR A 377 -3.10 -0.24 -12.35
N ARG A 378 -2.55 0.97 -12.37
CA ARG A 378 -3.30 2.23 -12.49
C ARG A 378 -4.10 2.29 -13.79
N GLN A 379 -3.42 2.03 -14.91
CA GLN A 379 -4.03 1.97 -16.24
C GLN A 379 -5.10 0.88 -16.32
N ALA A 380 -4.79 -0.33 -15.85
CA ALA A 380 -5.76 -1.43 -15.82
C ALA A 380 -6.97 -1.16 -14.93
N ALA A 381 -6.89 -0.23 -13.98
CA ALA A 381 -8.02 0.18 -13.14
C ALA A 381 -8.86 1.31 -13.75
N GLY A 382 -8.42 1.94 -14.84
CA GLY A 382 -9.09 3.12 -15.42
C GLY A 382 -8.78 4.43 -14.69
N ILE A 383 -7.68 4.49 -13.94
CA ILE A 383 -7.27 5.70 -13.21
C ILE A 383 -6.50 6.62 -14.15
N ARG A 384 -6.98 7.86 -14.31
CA ARG A 384 -6.36 8.92 -15.12
C ARG A 384 -5.93 10.05 -14.19
N LEU A 385 -4.63 10.34 -14.11
CA LEU A 385 -4.09 11.35 -13.18
C LEU A 385 -4.11 12.78 -13.74
N GLN A 386 -4.20 12.92 -15.07
CA GLN A 386 -4.09 14.21 -15.74
C GLN A 386 -5.08 15.24 -15.19
N GLY A 387 -4.54 16.34 -14.64
CA GLY A 387 -5.33 17.45 -14.07
C GLY A 387 -6.10 17.12 -12.79
N GLN A 388 -5.88 15.95 -12.19
CA GLN A 388 -6.55 15.51 -10.97
C GLN A 388 -5.73 15.80 -9.71
N VAL A 389 -6.35 15.65 -8.54
CA VAL A 389 -5.69 15.81 -7.23
C VAL A 389 -5.38 14.44 -6.63
N VAL A 390 -4.19 14.28 -6.08
CA VAL A 390 -3.79 13.06 -5.35
C VAL A 390 -3.44 13.43 -3.91
N ILE A 391 -4.02 12.71 -2.95
CA ILE A 391 -3.70 12.80 -1.52
C ILE A 391 -3.14 11.45 -1.06
N ILE A 392 -1.88 11.46 -0.64
CA ILE A 392 -1.16 10.30 -0.10
C ILE A 392 -1.10 10.46 1.42
N ASP A 393 -1.88 9.65 2.14
CA ASP A 393 -1.92 9.68 3.60
C ASP A 393 -1.15 8.51 4.23
N GLU A 394 -0.48 8.78 5.35
CA GLU A 394 0.49 7.89 6.01
C GLU A 394 1.76 7.69 5.17
N ALA A 395 2.24 8.80 4.60
CA ALA A 395 3.36 8.80 3.65
C ALA A 395 4.76 8.59 4.28
N HIS A 396 4.87 8.35 5.59
CA HIS A 396 6.15 8.17 6.28
C HIS A 396 7.01 7.03 5.70
N ASN A 397 6.37 6.00 5.10
CA ASN A 397 7.03 4.86 4.42
C ASN A 397 6.85 4.90 2.88
N LEU A 398 6.49 6.04 2.30
CA LEU A 398 6.22 6.14 0.86
C LEU A 398 7.45 5.77 0.01
N ILE A 399 8.61 6.29 0.36
CA ILE A 399 9.88 6.03 -0.34
C ILE A 399 10.19 4.52 -0.34
N ASP A 400 10.13 3.88 0.83
CA ASP A 400 10.40 2.45 0.96
C ASP A 400 9.36 1.62 0.21
N THR A 401 8.10 2.07 0.19
CA THR A 401 7.04 1.39 -0.57
C THR A 401 7.28 1.47 -2.07
N ILE A 402 7.69 2.63 -2.61
CA ILE A 402 8.04 2.79 -4.03
C ILE A 402 9.22 1.88 -4.37
N THR A 403 10.30 1.92 -3.57
CA THR A 403 11.45 1.04 -3.76
C THR A 403 11.03 -0.43 -3.77
N SER A 404 10.16 -0.86 -2.85
CA SER A 404 9.69 -2.25 -2.78
C SER A 404 8.79 -2.65 -3.95
N ILE A 405 7.95 -1.75 -4.49
CA ILE A 405 7.07 -2.05 -5.63
C ILE A 405 7.87 -2.30 -6.90
N HIS A 406 8.98 -1.58 -7.08
CA HIS A 406 9.82 -1.63 -8.27
C HIS A 406 11.09 -2.48 -8.10
N SER A 407 11.29 -3.08 -6.93
CA SER A 407 12.32 -4.10 -6.70
C SER A 407 11.72 -5.49 -6.90
N ALA A 408 12.50 -6.42 -7.42
CA ALA A 408 12.06 -7.79 -7.69
C ALA A 408 13.14 -8.79 -7.28
N GLU A 409 12.75 -9.90 -6.67
CA GLU A 409 13.65 -10.97 -6.26
C GLU A 409 13.17 -12.32 -6.81
N VAL A 410 14.11 -13.10 -7.33
CA VAL A 410 13.89 -14.45 -7.84
C VAL A 410 14.91 -15.41 -7.25
N SER A 411 14.45 -16.57 -6.77
CA SER A 411 15.33 -17.61 -6.23
C SER A 411 15.83 -18.55 -7.33
N GLY A 412 16.96 -19.22 -7.08
CA GLY A 412 17.47 -20.26 -7.97
C GLY A 412 16.47 -21.41 -8.16
N SER A 413 15.70 -21.76 -7.12
CA SER A 413 14.63 -22.76 -7.21
C SER A 413 13.51 -22.34 -8.17
N GLN A 414 13.08 -21.08 -8.14
CA GLN A 414 12.06 -20.53 -9.04
C GLN A 414 12.55 -20.53 -10.49
N LEU A 415 13.81 -20.15 -10.74
CA LEU A 415 14.43 -20.17 -12.07
C LEU A 415 14.46 -21.59 -12.65
N CYS A 416 14.94 -22.58 -11.88
CA CYS A 416 14.96 -23.98 -12.30
C CYS A 416 13.55 -24.52 -12.57
N GLN A 417 12.59 -24.19 -11.71
CA GLN A 417 11.22 -24.62 -11.85
C GLN A 417 10.55 -24.03 -13.10
N ALA A 418 10.69 -22.71 -13.32
CA ALA A 418 10.16 -22.04 -14.49
C ALA A 418 10.75 -22.60 -15.79
N HIS A 419 12.07 -22.85 -15.82
CA HIS A 419 12.74 -23.43 -16.98
C HIS A 419 12.19 -24.83 -17.28
N SER A 420 12.10 -25.70 -16.27
CA SER A 420 11.57 -27.06 -16.44
C SER A 420 10.13 -27.04 -16.94
N GLN A 421 9.28 -26.19 -16.35
CA GLN A 421 7.89 -26.05 -16.75
C GLN A 421 7.78 -25.56 -18.20
N LEU A 422 8.51 -24.49 -18.55
CA LEU A 422 8.44 -23.88 -19.88
C LEU A 422 8.99 -24.82 -20.97
N LEU A 423 10.03 -25.60 -20.66
CA LEU A 423 10.58 -26.61 -21.55
C LEU A 423 9.54 -27.71 -21.86
N GLN A 424 8.88 -28.24 -20.83
CA GLN A 424 7.82 -29.23 -20.99
C GLN A 424 6.63 -28.70 -21.80
N TYR A 425 6.24 -27.44 -21.55
CA TYR A 425 5.21 -26.76 -22.32
C TYR A 425 5.61 -26.64 -23.80
N MET A 426 6.85 -26.22 -24.07
CA MET A 426 7.38 -26.10 -25.43
C MET A 426 7.42 -27.45 -26.14
N GLU A 427 7.87 -28.52 -25.46
CA GLU A 427 7.97 -29.86 -26.03
C GLU A 427 6.61 -30.44 -26.37
N ARG A 428 5.65 -30.30 -25.45
CA ARG A 428 4.28 -30.82 -25.64
C ARG A 428 3.53 -30.09 -26.76
N TYR A 429 3.63 -28.76 -26.81
CA TYR A 429 2.94 -27.96 -27.82
C TYR A 429 3.82 -27.63 -29.03
N ARG A 430 5.01 -28.22 -29.18
CA ARG A 430 5.99 -27.89 -30.23
C ARG A 430 5.38 -27.83 -31.64
N LYS A 431 4.54 -28.81 -31.98
CA LYS A 431 3.89 -28.90 -33.30
C LYS A 431 2.72 -27.91 -33.48
N ARG A 432 2.17 -27.38 -32.39
CA ARG A 432 1.02 -26.46 -32.37
C ARG A 432 1.44 -24.99 -32.22
N LEU A 433 2.65 -24.73 -31.76
CA LEU A 433 3.19 -23.39 -31.59
C LEU A 433 3.78 -22.88 -32.91
N LYS A 434 3.40 -21.65 -33.28
CA LYS A 434 4.01 -20.94 -34.41
C LYS A 434 5.51 -20.70 -34.18
N ALA A 435 6.28 -20.58 -35.26
CA ALA A 435 7.74 -20.38 -35.21
C ALA A 435 8.17 -19.18 -34.35
N ARG A 436 7.40 -18.09 -34.38
CA ARG A 436 7.65 -16.89 -33.58
C ARG A 436 7.48 -17.11 -32.08
N ASN A 437 6.43 -17.82 -31.67
CA ASN A 437 6.21 -18.18 -30.26
C ASN A 437 7.32 -19.12 -29.78
N LEU A 438 7.76 -20.06 -30.63
CA LEU A 438 8.89 -20.94 -30.34
C LEU A 438 10.20 -20.15 -30.17
N MET A 439 10.44 -19.13 -30.99
CA MET A 439 11.61 -18.26 -30.88
C MET A 439 11.64 -17.55 -29.52
N TYR A 440 10.55 -16.89 -29.12
CA TYR A 440 10.49 -16.20 -27.82
C TYR A 440 10.57 -17.17 -26.64
N ILE A 441 9.92 -18.33 -26.71
CA ILE A 441 10.04 -19.35 -25.65
C ILE A 441 11.50 -19.82 -25.52
N ARG A 442 12.21 -20.03 -26.63
CA ARG A 442 13.65 -20.39 -26.61
C ARG A 442 14.50 -19.27 -26.03
N GLN A 443 14.20 -18.00 -26.33
CA GLN A 443 14.88 -16.86 -25.72
C GLN A 443 14.68 -16.82 -24.20
N ILE A 444 13.44 -17.04 -23.73
CA ILE A 444 13.15 -17.09 -22.29
C ILE A 444 13.91 -18.26 -21.64
N LEU A 445 13.89 -19.46 -22.24
CA LEU A 445 14.65 -20.61 -21.74
C LEU A 445 16.15 -20.29 -21.64
N TYR A 446 16.73 -19.67 -22.66
CA TYR A 446 18.13 -19.24 -22.65
C TYR A 446 18.42 -18.25 -21.52
N VAL A 447 17.57 -17.24 -21.33
CA VAL A 447 17.70 -16.28 -20.22
C VAL A 447 17.68 -17.01 -18.89
N LEU A 448 16.73 -17.91 -18.66
CA LEU A 448 16.63 -18.68 -17.41
C LEU A 448 17.89 -19.52 -17.14
N GLU A 449 18.42 -20.19 -18.17
CA GLU A 449 19.66 -20.97 -18.07
C GLU A 449 20.85 -20.09 -17.69
N LYS A 450 20.98 -18.91 -18.31
CA LYS A 450 22.04 -17.95 -18.01
C LYS A 450 21.93 -17.38 -16.61
N LEU A 451 20.73 -17.05 -16.14
CA LEU A 451 20.52 -16.57 -14.78
C LEU A 451 20.93 -17.62 -13.73
N VAL A 452 20.63 -18.91 -13.96
CA VAL A 452 21.09 -20.00 -13.09
C VAL A 452 22.61 -20.18 -13.14
N THR A 453 23.20 -20.04 -14.32
CA THR A 453 24.67 -20.10 -14.49
C THR A 453 25.37 -18.99 -13.69
N VAL A 454 24.79 -17.79 -13.67
CA VAL A 454 25.31 -16.65 -12.89
C VAL A 454 25.22 -16.87 -11.38
N LEU A 455 24.24 -17.63 -10.91
CA LEU A 455 24.18 -18.10 -9.52
C LEU A 455 25.21 -19.20 -9.21
N GLY A 456 25.93 -19.71 -10.21
CA GLY A 456 26.90 -20.81 -10.07
C GLY A 456 26.25 -22.21 -10.11
N GLY A 457 24.97 -22.29 -10.49
CA GLY A 457 24.22 -23.53 -10.58
C GLY A 457 24.15 -24.11 -11.99
N ASN A 458 23.65 -25.34 -12.09
CA ASN A 458 23.34 -26.02 -13.34
C ASN A 458 21.84 -26.28 -13.43
N ILE A 459 21.22 -25.80 -14.53
CA ILE A 459 19.78 -25.91 -14.76
C ILE A 459 19.26 -27.36 -14.82
N LYS A 460 20.13 -28.33 -15.15
CA LYS A 460 19.79 -29.74 -15.32
C LYS A 460 19.82 -30.54 -14.01
N GLN A 461 20.37 -29.98 -12.95
CA GLN A 461 20.51 -30.64 -11.66
C GLN A 461 19.43 -30.14 -10.67
N ASN A 462 19.19 -30.88 -9.59
CA ASN A 462 18.20 -30.49 -8.59
C ASN A 462 18.72 -29.28 -7.77
N PRO A 463 17.97 -28.16 -7.64
CA PRO A 463 18.45 -26.96 -6.96
C PRO A 463 18.75 -27.17 -5.46
N ASN A 464 18.16 -28.18 -4.83
CA ASN A 464 18.38 -28.47 -3.40
C ASN A 464 19.66 -29.27 -3.13
N THR A 465 20.16 -30.02 -4.12
CA THR A 465 21.33 -30.91 -3.95
C THR A 465 22.62 -30.31 -4.50
N GLN A 466 22.53 -29.16 -5.16
CA GLN A 466 23.68 -28.48 -5.76
C GLN A 466 24.35 -27.56 -4.74
N SER A 467 25.52 -27.98 -4.26
CA SER A 467 26.39 -27.14 -3.43
C SER A 467 27.14 -26.13 -4.30
N LEU A 468 27.11 -24.85 -3.91
CA LEU A 468 27.81 -23.78 -4.61
C LEU A 468 29.24 -23.61 -4.08
N SER A 469 30.21 -23.45 -4.98
CA SER A 469 31.63 -23.27 -4.63
C SER A 469 31.98 -21.88 -4.12
N GLN A 470 31.19 -20.86 -4.48
CA GLN A 470 31.37 -19.48 -4.05
C GLN A 470 30.13 -19.03 -3.28
N THR A 471 30.31 -18.71 -2.00
CA THR A 471 29.27 -18.12 -1.15
C THR A 471 29.59 -16.65 -0.91
N GLY A 472 28.56 -15.80 -0.89
CA GLY A 472 28.74 -14.37 -0.75
C GLY A 472 27.62 -13.57 -1.41
N THR A 473 27.66 -12.26 -1.18
CA THR A 473 26.75 -11.30 -1.83
C THR A 473 27.58 -10.39 -2.73
N GLU A 474 27.27 -10.36 -4.02
CA GLU A 474 27.89 -9.46 -4.99
C GLU A 474 26.86 -8.44 -5.48
N LEU A 475 27.29 -7.20 -5.71
CA LEU A 475 26.46 -6.13 -6.28
C LEU A 475 27.03 -5.73 -7.63
N LYS A 476 26.16 -5.59 -8.61
CA LYS A 476 26.52 -5.22 -9.98
C LYS A 476 25.59 -4.14 -10.50
N THR A 477 26.11 -3.31 -11.41
CA THR A 477 25.23 -2.50 -12.25
C THR A 477 24.40 -3.41 -13.14
N ILE A 478 23.27 -2.89 -13.64
CA ILE A 478 22.40 -3.66 -14.55
C ILE A 478 23.21 -4.08 -15.78
N ASN A 479 23.96 -3.15 -16.39
CA ASN A 479 24.74 -3.43 -17.59
C ASN A 479 25.85 -4.47 -17.35
N ASP A 480 26.59 -4.38 -16.24
CA ASP A 480 27.64 -5.36 -15.91
C ASP A 480 27.03 -6.75 -15.69
N PHE A 481 25.86 -6.81 -15.06
CA PHE A 481 25.12 -8.05 -14.87
C PHE A 481 24.64 -8.64 -16.21
N LEU A 482 24.09 -7.81 -17.11
CA LEU A 482 23.65 -8.25 -18.43
C LEU A 482 24.81 -8.79 -19.28
N PHE A 483 25.98 -8.13 -19.22
CA PHE A 483 27.19 -8.57 -19.92
C PHE A 483 27.74 -9.88 -19.34
N GLN A 484 27.87 -9.97 -18.01
CA GLN A 484 28.35 -11.19 -17.36
C GLN A 484 27.42 -12.40 -17.61
N SER A 485 26.11 -12.15 -17.61
CA SER A 485 25.11 -13.19 -17.86
C SER A 485 24.99 -13.57 -19.34
N GLN A 486 25.60 -12.82 -20.26
CA GLN A 486 25.50 -13.03 -21.71
C GLN A 486 24.06 -12.91 -22.24
N ILE A 487 23.22 -12.09 -21.58
CA ILE A 487 21.84 -11.82 -22.02
C ILE A 487 21.68 -10.42 -22.64
N ASP A 488 22.78 -9.68 -22.78
CA ASP A 488 22.89 -8.36 -23.41
C ASP A 488 22.39 -8.34 -24.87
N ASN A 489 22.55 -9.44 -25.60
CA ASN A 489 22.10 -9.57 -26.98
C ASN A 489 20.59 -9.83 -27.13
N ILE A 490 19.86 -10.01 -26.02
CA ILE A 490 18.42 -10.23 -26.01
C ILE A 490 17.71 -8.93 -25.66
N ASN A 491 16.81 -8.50 -26.53
CA ASN A 491 15.97 -7.33 -26.24
C ASN A 491 14.91 -7.68 -25.18
N LEU A 492 15.23 -7.39 -23.92
CA LEU A 492 14.35 -7.66 -22.77
C LEU A 492 13.01 -6.93 -22.86
N PHE A 493 12.95 -5.75 -23.47
CA PHE A 493 11.67 -5.04 -23.71
C PHE A 493 10.74 -5.84 -24.64
N LYS A 494 11.28 -6.44 -25.70
CA LYS A 494 10.51 -7.31 -26.61
C LYS A 494 10.07 -8.60 -25.92
N VAL A 495 10.91 -9.19 -25.05
CA VAL A 495 10.55 -10.38 -24.27
C VAL A 495 9.45 -10.08 -23.26
N GLN A 496 9.57 -8.99 -22.50
CA GLN A 496 8.55 -8.54 -21.56
C GLN A 496 7.21 -8.35 -22.28
N ARG A 497 7.23 -7.62 -23.40
CA ARG A 497 6.04 -7.37 -24.22
C ARG A 497 5.40 -8.65 -24.75
N TYR A 498 6.21 -9.62 -25.15
CA TYR A 498 5.73 -10.94 -25.55
C TYR A 498 5.05 -11.65 -24.38
N CYS A 499 5.66 -11.67 -23.19
CA CYS A 499 5.07 -12.27 -22.00
C CYS A 499 3.70 -11.64 -21.65
N GLU A 500 3.62 -10.31 -21.69
CA GLU A 500 2.40 -9.54 -21.44
C GLU A 500 1.30 -9.80 -22.48
N LYS A 501 1.60 -9.75 -23.78
CA LYS A 501 0.56 -9.97 -24.81
C LYS A 501 0.14 -11.44 -24.89
N SER A 502 1.10 -12.37 -24.80
CA SER A 502 0.83 -13.80 -24.96
C SER A 502 0.26 -14.47 -23.72
N MET A 503 0.43 -13.84 -22.55
CA MET A 503 0.08 -14.36 -21.23
C MET A 503 0.71 -15.73 -20.95
N ILE A 504 1.95 -15.94 -21.40
CA ILE A 504 2.64 -17.23 -21.31
C ILE A 504 2.77 -17.73 -19.88
N SER A 505 3.04 -16.87 -18.90
CA SER A 505 3.09 -17.26 -17.48
C SER A 505 1.79 -17.86 -16.96
N ARG A 506 0.64 -17.34 -17.40
CA ARG A 506 -0.69 -17.88 -17.07
C ARG A 506 -0.98 -19.19 -17.80
N LYS A 507 -0.67 -19.27 -19.10
CA LYS A 507 -0.83 -20.50 -19.88
C LYS A 507 0.06 -21.61 -19.35
N LEU A 508 1.27 -21.28 -18.92
CA LEU A 508 2.20 -22.20 -18.29
C LEU A 508 1.68 -22.68 -16.93
N PHE A 509 1.09 -21.78 -16.14
CA PHE A 509 0.45 -22.15 -14.88
C PHE A 509 -0.75 -23.09 -15.08
N GLY A 510 -1.65 -22.77 -16.01
CA GLY A 510 -2.76 -23.68 -16.34
C GLY A 510 -2.29 -25.03 -16.91
N PHE A 511 -1.12 -25.07 -17.56
CA PHE A 511 -0.48 -26.30 -17.98
C PHE A 511 0.00 -27.15 -16.80
N THR A 512 0.69 -26.53 -15.83
CA THR A 512 1.21 -27.26 -14.66
C THR A 512 0.10 -27.74 -13.73
N GLU A 513 -1.01 -27.00 -13.61
CA GLU A 513 -2.18 -27.47 -12.85
C GLU A 513 -2.81 -28.73 -13.48
N ARG A 514 -2.86 -28.81 -14.81
CA ARG A 514 -3.50 -29.93 -15.50
C ARG A 514 -2.63 -31.17 -15.64
N TYR A 515 -1.34 -30.98 -15.87
CA TYR A 515 -0.42 -32.08 -16.15
C TYR A 515 0.52 -32.40 -14.99
N GLY A 516 0.49 -31.60 -13.91
CA GLY A 516 1.39 -31.70 -12.78
C GLY A 516 2.82 -31.23 -13.12
N ALA A 517 3.61 -30.89 -12.10
CA ALA A 517 5.06 -30.81 -12.26
C ALA A 517 5.59 -32.25 -12.28
N VAL A 518 6.18 -32.69 -13.40
CA VAL A 518 6.71 -34.07 -13.54
C VAL A 518 7.91 -34.35 -12.61
N LEU A 519 8.42 -33.35 -11.90
CA LEU A 519 9.38 -33.54 -10.81
C LEU A 519 8.65 -33.52 -9.46
N ALA A 520 8.06 -34.65 -9.10
CA ALA A 520 7.92 -34.99 -7.69
C ALA A 520 9.34 -35.24 -7.13
N PRO A 521 9.68 -34.86 -5.88
CA PRO A 521 10.74 -35.55 -5.18
C PRO A 521 10.35 -37.04 -5.20
N GLY A 522 11.28 -37.92 -5.56
CA GLY A 522 10.99 -39.34 -5.77
C GLY A 522 10.16 -39.92 -4.62
N LYS A 523 8.85 -40.02 -4.82
CA LYS A 523 8.02 -40.94 -4.06
C LYS A 523 8.27 -42.28 -4.71
N GLU A 524 9.27 -42.99 -4.20
CA GLU A 524 9.16 -44.45 -4.20
C GLU A 524 7.78 -44.77 -3.65
N GLN A 525 6.98 -45.49 -4.44
CA GLN A 525 5.68 -45.97 -4.00
C GLN A 525 5.92 -46.84 -2.76
N PRO A 526 5.36 -46.53 -1.58
CA PRO A 526 5.51 -47.39 -0.42
C PRO A 526 4.48 -48.51 -0.53
N LYS A 527 4.71 -49.48 -1.42
CA LYS A 527 3.92 -50.73 -1.46
C LYS A 527 4.30 -51.73 -0.35
N LEU A 528 5.16 -51.34 0.60
CA LEU A 528 5.63 -52.20 1.69
C LEU A 528 5.37 -51.67 3.10
N ALA A 529 4.86 -50.44 3.26
CA ALA A 529 4.62 -49.85 4.59
C ALA A 529 3.51 -50.59 5.38
N GLY A 530 2.46 -51.05 4.70
CA GLY A 530 1.39 -51.83 5.33
C GLY A 530 1.84 -53.21 5.83
N PHE A 531 2.85 -53.81 5.19
CA PHE A 531 3.36 -55.12 5.57
C PHE A 531 4.39 -55.03 6.71
N GLN A 532 5.20 -53.97 6.74
CA GLN A 532 6.11 -53.69 7.86
C GLN A 532 5.36 -53.36 9.15
N HIS A 533 4.25 -52.63 9.07
CA HIS A 533 3.42 -52.29 10.23
C HIS A 533 2.67 -53.52 10.79
N PHE A 534 2.33 -54.49 9.93
CA PHE A 534 1.75 -55.77 10.32
C PHE A 534 2.77 -56.69 11.00
N LEU A 535 4.01 -56.76 10.48
CA LEU A 535 5.10 -57.55 11.08
C LEU A 535 5.55 -57.01 12.44
N GLN A 536 5.47 -55.69 12.68
CA GLN A 536 5.77 -55.08 13.98
C GLN A 536 4.68 -55.31 15.03
N SER A 537 3.44 -55.57 14.60
CA SER A 537 2.32 -55.87 15.52
C SER A 537 2.37 -57.28 16.13
N LEU A 538 3.31 -58.13 15.70
CA LEU A 538 3.44 -59.53 16.12
C LEU A 538 4.57 -59.80 17.13
N GLN A 539 5.25 -58.77 17.64
CA GLN A 539 6.30 -58.94 18.65
C GLN A 539 5.85 -58.45 20.03
N PRO A 540 5.72 -59.33 21.04
CA PRO A 540 5.38 -58.92 22.38
C PRO A 540 6.63 -58.43 23.13
N GLY A 541 6.63 -57.13 23.45
CA GLY A 541 7.36 -56.56 24.58
C GLY A 541 8.68 -55.86 24.26
N VAL A 542 8.66 -54.53 24.14
CA VAL A 542 9.69 -53.60 24.67
C VAL A 542 9.01 -52.24 24.93
N ALA A 543 9.34 -51.62 26.06
CA ALA A 543 8.71 -50.43 26.65
C ALA A 543 8.88 -49.11 25.86
N GLU A 544 7.87 -48.24 25.97
CA GLU A 544 7.78 -46.89 25.38
C GLU A 544 8.77 -45.89 26.00
N ALA A 545 9.40 -45.07 25.14
CA ALA A 545 10.08 -43.83 25.53
C ALA A 545 9.30 -42.62 24.93
N PRO A 546 9.20 -41.47 25.63
CA PRO A 546 8.30 -40.39 25.24
C PRO A 546 8.82 -39.61 24.03
N ALA A 547 7.95 -39.42 23.04
CA ALA A 547 8.18 -38.63 21.84
C ALA A 547 8.29 -37.12 22.16
N ALA A 548 9.29 -36.47 21.57
CA ALA A 548 9.42 -35.01 21.56
C ALA A 548 8.24 -34.37 20.80
N PRO A 549 7.77 -33.17 21.20
CA PRO A 549 6.63 -32.53 20.57
C PRO A 549 6.95 -32.13 19.13
N VAL A 550 6.13 -32.62 18.21
CA VAL A 550 6.14 -32.26 16.79
C VAL A 550 5.70 -30.81 16.67
N GLU A 551 6.61 -29.93 16.23
CA GLU A 551 6.24 -28.59 15.78
C GLU A 551 5.33 -28.74 14.55
N GLU A 552 4.07 -28.30 14.66
CA GLU A 552 3.16 -28.18 13.52
C GLU A 552 3.74 -27.19 12.50
N GLU A 553 4.31 -27.72 11.42
CA GLU A 553 4.71 -26.95 10.25
C GLU A 553 3.47 -26.28 9.65
N ALA A 554 3.51 -24.95 9.61
CA ALA A 554 2.50 -24.12 8.97
C ALA A 554 2.27 -24.57 7.53
N THR A 555 1.00 -24.72 7.15
CA THR A 555 0.54 -25.01 5.79
C THR A 555 1.20 -24.05 4.79
N VAL A 556 2.14 -24.54 3.99
CA VAL A 556 2.84 -23.74 2.98
C VAL A 556 1.82 -23.26 1.94
N PRO A 557 1.63 -21.94 1.74
CA PRO A 557 0.75 -21.43 0.69
C PRO A 557 1.22 -21.95 -0.68
N ARG A 558 0.29 -22.46 -1.50
CA ARG A 558 0.60 -22.98 -2.85
C ARG A 558 1.39 -21.93 -3.64
N PRO A 559 2.55 -22.26 -4.23
CA PRO A 559 3.41 -21.27 -4.85
C PRO A 559 2.76 -20.67 -6.10
N ALA A 560 2.97 -19.37 -6.25
CA ALA A 560 2.78 -18.60 -7.47
C ALA A 560 3.41 -19.29 -8.69
N SER A 561 2.93 -19.00 -9.90
CA SER A 561 3.65 -19.37 -11.13
C SER A 561 5.07 -18.78 -11.08
N PRO A 562 6.14 -19.59 -11.05
CA PRO A 562 7.51 -19.08 -10.96
C PRO A 562 7.85 -18.14 -12.11
N LEU A 563 7.28 -18.37 -13.30
CA LEU A 563 7.49 -17.51 -14.46
C LEU A 563 6.91 -16.11 -14.27
N MET A 564 5.83 -15.92 -13.50
CA MET A 564 5.29 -14.58 -13.22
C MET A 564 6.24 -13.73 -12.35
N GLN A 565 6.91 -14.36 -11.38
CA GLN A 565 7.90 -13.67 -10.55
C GLN A 565 9.13 -13.28 -11.40
N ILE A 566 9.51 -14.15 -12.33
CA ILE A 566 10.60 -13.88 -13.26
C ILE A 566 10.23 -12.81 -14.27
N GLU A 567 8.99 -12.78 -14.78
CA GLU A 567 8.49 -11.66 -15.60
C GLU A 567 8.62 -10.32 -14.86
N GLY A 568 8.29 -10.28 -13.56
CA GLY A 568 8.52 -9.11 -12.71
C GLY A 568 9.99 -8.72 -12.59
N PHE A 569 10.89 -9.68 -12.45
CA PHE A 569 12.34 -9.44 -12.43
C PHE A 569 12.89 -8.95 -13.78
N LEU A 570 12.44 -9.54 -14.89
CA LEU A 570 12.80 -9.09 -16.24
C LEU A 570 12.30 -7.68 -16.53
N ALA A 571 11.08 -7.35 -16.10
CA ALA A 571 10.55 -5.99 -16.19
C ALA A 571 11.39 -5.02 -15.34
N ALA A 572 11.79 -5.43 -14.14
CA ALA A 572 12.64 -4.62 -13.28
C ALA A 572 14.01 -4.35 -13.92
N LEU A 573 14.62 -5.33 -14.61
CA LEU A 573 15.89 -5.18 -15.35
C LEU A 573 15.84 -4.15 -16.48
N THR A 574 14.64 -3.71 -16.91
CA THR A 574 14.49 -2.62 -17.90
C THR A 574 14.67 -1.22 -17.30
N THR A 575 14.85 -1.12 -15.98
CA THR A 575 15.18 0.13 -15.28
C THR A 575 16.52 0.68 -15.77
N ALA A 576 16.68 2.01 -15.79
CA ALA A 576 17.93 2.65 -16.19
C ALA A 576 19.11 2.20 -15.30
N ASN A 577 20.28 1.96 -15.90
CA ASN A 577 21.46 1.42 -15.22
C ASN A 577 21.90 2.23 -14.00
N LYS A 578 21.73 3.56 -14.04
CA LYS A 578 22.07 4.47 -12.95
C LYS A 578 21.13 4.31 -11.73
N ASP A 579 19.89 3.91 -11.96
CA ASP A 579 18.81 3.97 -10.98
C ASP A 579 18.56 2.64 -10.25
N GLY A 580 19.24 1.56 -10.65
CA GLY A 580 19.09 0.24 -10.04
C GLY A 580 20.39 -0.56 -9.94
N ARG A 581 20.38 -1.60 -9.11
CA ARG A 581 21.50 -2.54 -8.92
C ARG A 581 20.99 -3.96 -8.83
N VAL A 582 21.77 -4.91 -9.35
CA VAL A 582 21.51 -6.33 -9.24
C VAL A 582 22.35 -6.89 -8.11
N ILE A 583 21.69 -7.51 -7.14
CA ILE A 583 22.28 -8.21 -6.00
C ILE A 583 22.24 -9.70 -6.30
N LEU A 584 23.40 -10.33 -6.25
CA LEU A 584 23.57 -11.76 -6.39
C LEU A 584 23.87 -12.33 -5.01
N SER A 585 22.92 -13.04 -4.41
CA SER A 585 23.13 -13.74 -3.14
C SER A 585 23.37 -15.22 -3.42
N ARG A 586 24.61 -15.68 -3.19
CA ARG A 586 24.97 -17.11 -3.28
C ARG A 586 25.14 -17.69 -1.89
N GLN A 587 24.32 -18.69 -1.58
CA GLN A 587 24.33 -19.40 -0.31
C GLN A 587 24.78 -20.86 -0.50
N GLY A 588 24.71 -21.69 0.55
CA GLY A 588 25.22 -23.07 0.49
C GLY A 588 24.60 -23.93 -0.62
N SER A 589 23.35 -23.62 -1.03
CA SER A 589 22.65 -24.30 -2.13
C SER A 589 22.05 -23.30 -3.14
N LEU A 590 21.78 -23.78 -4.36
CA LEU A 590 21.12 -22.98 -5.40
C LEU A 590 19.70 -22.56 -4.99
N SER A 591 18.96 -23.40 -4.26
CA SER A 591 17.60 -23.07 -3.81
C SER A 591 17.55 -21.93 -2.80
N GLN A 592 18.62 -21.76 -2.02
CA GLN A 592 18.80 -20.66 -1.06
C GLN A 592 19.45 -19.41 -1.69
N SER A 593 19.88 -19.50 -2.95
CA SER A 593 20.50 -18.40 -3.67
C SER A 593 19.44 -17.59 -4.43
N SER A 594 19.66 -16.28 -4.55
CA SER A 594 18.70 -15.38 -5.19
C SER A 594 19.36 -14.26 -5.99
N LEU A 595 18.61 -13.77 -6.99
CA LEU A 595 18.89 -12.56 -7.73
C LEU A 595 17.84 -11.52 -7.35
N LYS A 596 18.28 -10.35 -6.91
CA LYS A 596 17.39 -9.25 -6.54
C LYS A 596 17.79 -7.98 -7.27
N LEU A 597 16.85 -7.35 -7.96
CA LEU A 597 17.04 -5.97 -8.41
C LEU A 597 16.58 -5.02 -7.30
N LEU A 598 17.47 -4.15 -6.87
CA LEU A 598 17.22 -3.06 -5.94
C LEU A 598 17.05 -1.74 -6.70
N LEU A 599 15.88 -1.10 -6.57
CA LEU A 599 15.68 0.27 -7.05
C LEU A 599 16.35 1.26 -6.08
N LEU A 600 17.29 2.05 -6.58
CA LEU A 600 17.98 3.10 -5.83
C LEU A 600 17.27 4.45 -5.93
N ASN A 601 16.68 4.75 -7.09
CA ASN A 601 16.03 6.04 -7.37
C ASN A 601 14.50 5.95 -7.38
N PRO A 602 13.82 6.27 -6.26
CA PRO A 602 12.35 6.25 -6.20
C PRO A 602 11.70 7.43 -6.94
N ALA A 603 12.45 8.49 -7.26
CA ALA A 603 11.91 9.67 -7.93
C ALA A 603 11.42 9.35 -9.36
N VAL A 604 12.11 8.46 -10.09
CA VAL A 604 11.78 8.13 -11.48
C VAL A 604 10.35 7.58 -11.64
N PRO A 605 9.96 6.49 -10.95
CA PRO A 605 8.58 6.00 -11.05
C PRO A 605 7.54 6.98 -10.48
N PHE A 606 7.93 7.81 -9.50
CA PHE A 606 7.03 8.80 -8.90
C PHE A 606 6.84 10.06 -9.75
N ALA A 607 7.79 10.38 -10.64
CA ALA A 607 7.77 11.57 -11.47
C ALA A 607 6.50 11.67 -12.33
N GLN A 608 5.99 10.53 -12.82
CA GLN A 608 4.75 10.49 -13.59
C GLN A 608 3.56 11.01 -12.77
N VAL A 609 3.44 10.60 -11.51
CA VAL A 609 2.35 11.03 -10.61
C VAL A 609 2.40 12.54 -10.42
N VAL A 610 3.59 13.08 -10.16
CA VAL A 610 3.76 14.50 -9.86
C VAL A 610 3.60 15.41 -11.08
N LYS A 611 3.98 14.92 -12.28
CA LYS A 611 3.86 15.68 -13.53
C LYS A 611 2.43 15.70 -14.09
N GLU A 612 1.70 14.59 -14.00
CA GLU A 612 0.33 14.48 -14.55
C GLU A 612 -0.70 15.15 -13.64
N CYS A 613 -0.53 15.08 -12.32
CA CYS A 613 -1.50 15.62 -11.38
C CYS A 613 -1.48 17.16 -11.33
N ARG A 614 -2.65 17.76 -11.10
CA ARG A 614 -2.79 19.18 -10.74
C ARG A 614 -2.04 19.44 -9.44
N ALA A 615 -2.37 18.71 -8.38
CA ALA A 615 -1.77 18.87 -7.06
C ALA A 615 -1.53 17.49 -6.41
N VAL A 616 -0.46 17.38 -5.63
CA VAL A 616 -0.11 16.17 -4.88
C VAL A 616 0.13 16.53 -3.43
N VAL A 617 -0.63 15.93 -2.52
CA VAL A 617 -0.51 16.14 -1.08
C VAL A 617 0.09 14.90 -0.45
N ILE A 618 1.22 15.04 0.23
CA ILE A 618 1.93 13.97 0.94
C ILE A 618 1.77 14.24 2.44
N ALA A 619 0.86 13.52 3.09
CA ALA A 619 0.48 13.74 4.48
C ALA A 619 0.90 12.58 5.39
N GLY A 620 1.33 12.90 6.62
CA GLY A 620 1.70 11.89 7.61
C GLY A 620 1.83 12.44 9.03
N GLY A 621 1.74 11.54 10.03
CA GLY A 621 1.85 11.91 11.43
C GLY A 621 3.28 12.03 11.97
N THR A 622 4.24 11.43 11.26
CA THR A 622 5.65 11.34 11.69
C THR A 622 6.56 11.50 10.47
N MET A 623 6.47 12.66 9.82
CA MET A 623 7.19 12.94 8.57
C MET A 623 8.65 13.37 8.78
N GLN A 624 9.05 13.71 10.01
CA GLN A 624 10.41 14.17 10.30
C GLN A 624 11.46 13.05 10.19
N PRO A 625 12.60 13.30 9.50
CA PRO A 625 12.96 14.54 8.79
C PRO A 625 12.34 14.63 7.38
N VAL A 626 11.71 15.77 7.09
CA VAL A 626 11.01 16.03 5.80
C VAL A 626 11.96 16.12 4.61
N SER A 627 13.24 16.43 4.84
CA SER A 627 14.27 16.59 3.81
C SER A 627 14.40 15.38 2.88
N ASP A 628 14.16 14.16 3.39
CA ASP A 628 14.22 12.94 2.58
C ASP A 628 13.22 12.96 1.42
N PHE A 629 12.02 13.51 1.63
CA PHE A 629 11.01 13.62 0.56
C PHE A 629 11.45 14.64 -0.49
N ARG A 630 11.97 15.78 -0.07
CA ARG A 630 12.44 16.82 -0.98
C ARG A 630 13.61 16.33 -1.83
N GLU A 631 14.61 15.73 -1.19
CA GLU A 631 15.89 15.37 -1.84
C GLU A 631 15.81 14.06 -2.62
N GLN A 632 15.20 13.01 -2.05
CA GLN A 632 15.19 11.68 -2.69
C GLN A 632 13.98 11.45 -3.59
N LEU A 633 12.84 12.10 -3.32
CA LEU A 633 11.58 11.83 -4.04
C LEU A 633 11.23 12.94 -5.04
N LEU A 634 11.46 14.23 -4.72
CA LEU A 634 11.02 15.35 -5.56
C LEU A 634 12.14 15.99 -6.39
N ALA A 635 13.35 16.17 -5.85
CA ALA A 635 14.44 16.91 -6.52
C ALA A 635 14.78 16.35 -7.92
N CYS A 636 14.81 15.02 -8.07
CA CYS A 636 15.15 14.38 -9.35
C CYS A 636 13.96 14.24 -10.32
N THR A 637 12.75 14.70 -9.95
CA THR A 637 11.57 14.60 -10.83
C THR A 637 11.50 15.72 -11.87
N GLY A 638 12.36 16.74 -11.77
CA GLY A 638 12.32 17.94 -12.62
C GLY A 638 11.16 18.87 -12.24
N VAL A 639 10.82 18.91 -10.95
CA VAL A 639 9.81 19.81 -10.41
C VAL A 639 10.51 21.03 -9.82
N GLU A 640 10.02 22.21 -10.19
CA GLU A 640 10.49 23.47 -9.64
C GLU A 640 10.27 23.53 -8.12
N ALA A 641 11.29 24.02 -7.40
CA ALA A 641 11.24 24.12 -5.93
C ALA A 641 10.04 24.95 -5.44
N GLU A 642 9.60 25.93 -6.22
CA GLU A 642 8.46 26.83 -5.95
C GLU A 642 7.10 26.12 -5.94
N ARG A 643 7.01 24.95 -6.58
CA ARG A 643 5.83 24.09 -6.57
C ARG A 643 5.72 23.30 -5.27
N VAL A 644 6.78 23.21 -4.47
CA VAL A 644 6.80 22.45 -3.21
C VAL A 644 6.50 23.36 -2.02
N VAL A 645 5.53 22.96 -1.20
CA VAL A 645 5.14 23.64 0.02
C VAL A 645 5.25 22.67 1.19
N GLU A 646 5.92 23.07 2.26
CA GLU A 646 6.06 22.28 3.48
C GLU A 646 5.22 22.91 4.59
N PHE A 647 4.38 22.11 5.23
CA PHE A 647 3.53 22.55 6.33
C PHE A 647 3.59 21.54 7.48
N SER A 648 3.79 22.03 8.70
CA SER A 648 3.81 21.21 9.91
C SER A 648 2.87 21.80 10.94
N CYS A 649 1.83 21.04 11.31
CA CYS A 649 0.96 21.40 12.42
C CYS A 649 1.69 21.21 13.75
N GLY A 650 1.41 22.12 14.68
CA GLY A 650 1.63 21.86 16.10
C GLY A 650 0.79 20.68 16.61
N HIS A 651 0.83 20.46 17.92
CA HIS A 651 0.04 19.41 18.56
C HIS A 651 -1.09 20.03 19.39
N VAL A 652 -2.26 19.36 19.49
CA VAL A 652 -3.40 19.81 20.32
C VAL A 652 -3.11 19.68 21.83
N ILE A 653 -2.02 19.04 22.21
CA ILE A 653 -1.78 18.67 23.61
C ILE A 653 -1.26 19.89 24.37
N PRO A 654 -1.76 20.16 25.58
CA PRO A 654 -1.18 21.17 26.44
C PRO A 654 0.30 20.86 26.70
N PRO A 655 1.18 21.87 26.69
CA PRO A 655 2.60 21.71 27.05
C PRO A 655 2.85 20.91 28.33
N ASP A 656 1.99 21.07 29.32
CA ASP A 656 2.06 20.44 30.63
C ASP A 656 1.72 18.94 30.63
N ASN A 657 1.21 18.39 29.53
CA ASN A 657 0.77 17.01 29.43
C ASN A 657 1.79 16.09 28.74
N ILE A 658 2.92 16.61 28.27
CA ILE A 658 4.01 15.80 27.75
C ILE A 658 5.30 16.08 28.52
N LEU A 659 6.02 15.02 28.87
CA LEU A 659 7.35 15.13 29.47
C LEU A 659 8.36 14.27 28.69
N PRO A 660 9.09 14.85 27.71
CA PRO A 660 10.20 14.18 27.05
C PRO A 660 11.50 14.36 27.84
N LEU A 661 12.12 13.25 28.25
CA LEU A 661 13.39 13.22 28.98
C LEU A 661 14.44 12.47 28.18
N ILE A 662 15.64 13.04 28.07
CA ILE A 662 16.83 12.32 27.64
C ILE A 662 17.66 12.01 28.88
N ILE A 663 17.94 10.74 29.13
CA ILE A 663 18.76 10.29 30.26
C ILE A 663 20.13 9.87 29.73
N CYS A 664 21.18 10.56 30.16
CA CYS A 664 22.55 10.30 29.71
C CYS A 664 23.29 9.27 30.57
N SER A 665 22.95 9.15 31.85
CA SER A 665 23.55 8.20 32.79
C SER A 665 22.50 7.59 33.71
N GLY A 666 22.64 6.30 34.01
CA GLY A 666 21.68 5.58 34.85
C GLY A 666 21.90 5.74 36.37
N PRO A 667 21.11 5.03 37.20
CA PRO A 667 21.17 5.08 38.67
C PRO A 667 22.56 4.84 39.30
N SER A 668 23.43 4.07 38.64
CA SER A 668 24.80 3.79 39.11
C SER A 668 25.84 4.77 38.58
N ASN A 669 25.39 5.87 37.96
CA ASN A 669 26.22 6.82 37.18
C ASN A 669 26.92 6.19 35.97
N GLN A 670 26.51 5.00 35.55
CA GLN A 670 26.95 4.42 34.29
C GLN A 670 26.42 5.23 33.11
N GLN A 671 27.33 5.69 32.23
CA GLN A 671 26.97 6.41 31.02
C GLN A 671 26.19 5.50 30.06
N LEU A 672 25.03 5.97 29.62
CA LEU A 672 24.12 5.25 28.76
C LEU A 672 24.52 5.45 27.29
N GLU A 673 25.28 4.51 26.75
CA GLU A 673 25.64 4.47 25.33
C GLU A 673 25.42 3.06 24.77
N PHE A 674 24.32 2.89 24.03
CA PHE A 674 23.92 1.60 23.47
C PHE A 674 24.46 1.40 22.05
N THR A 675 25.78 1.55 21.87
CA THR A 675 26.46 1.16 20.63
C THR A 675 26.61 -0.36 20.54
N TYR A 676 26.83 -0.89 19.34
CA TYR A 676 27.03 -2.34 19.13
C TYR A 676 28.08 -2.94 20.08
N LEU A 677 29.18 -2.20 20.32
CA LEU A 677 30.28 -2.63 21.19
C LEU A 677 29.94 -2.65 22.69
N LYS A 678 29.05 -1.75 23.14
CA LYS A 678 28.80 -1.52 24.57
C LYS A 678 27.48 -2.11 25.05
N ARG A 679 26.47 -2.24 24.18
CA ARG A 679 25.10 -2.62 24.59
C ARG A 679 24.99 -4.00 25.23
N GLU A 680 25.88 -4.93 24.86
CA GLU A 680 25.90 -6.32 25.34
C GLU A 680 26.66 -6.49 26.66
N LEU A 681 27.27 -5.40 27.19
CA LEU A 681 27.92 -5.43 28.50
C LEU A 681 26.86 -5.66 29.60
N PRO A 682 27.08 -6.61 30.54
CA PRO A 682 26.14 -6.89 31.63
C PRO A 682 25.72 -5.65 32.43
N GLN A 683 26.68 -4.75 32.68
CA GLN A 683 26.44 -3.47 33.38
C GLN A 683 25.40 -2.61 32.67
N MET A 684 25.40 -2.56 31.35
CA MET A 684 24.43 -1.79 30.56
C MET A 684 23.04 -2.43 30.63
N MET A 685 22.96 -3.75 30.56
CA MET A 685 21.70 -4.49 30.69
C MET A 685 21.09 -4.33 32.09
N ASP A 686 21.91 -4.39 33.13
CA ASP A 686 21.49 -4.14 34.51
C ASP A 686 20.97 -2.71 34.69
N GLU A 687 21.62 -1.74 34.03
CA GLU A 687 21.24 -0.34 34.14
C GLU A 687 19.86 -0.05 33.54
N ILE A 688 19.54 -0.65 32.39
CA ILE A 688 18.17 -0.60 31.83
C ILE A 688 17.17 -1.17 32.84
N GLY A 689 17.47 -2.33 33.43
CA GLY A 689 16.59 -2.98 34.40
C GLY A 689 16.36 -2.13 35.66
N ARG A 690 17.42 -1.49 36.19
CA ARG A 690 17.35 -0.56 37.33
C ARG A 690 16.53 0.69 37.00
N ILE A 691 16.71 1.26 35.81
CA ILE A 691 15.91 2.40 35.34
C ILE A 691 14.43 2.01 35.29
N LEU A 692 14.10 0.89 34.63
CA LEU A 692 12.72 0.41 34.53
C LEU A 692 12.10 0.11 35.90
N CYS A 693 12.84 -0.51 36.84
CA CYS A 693 12.34 -0.73 38.20
C CYS A 693 11.89 0.57 38.86
N ASN A 694 12.69 1.63 38.74
CA ASN A 694 12.36 2.94 39.29
C ASN A 694 11.17 3.59 38.57
N LEU A 695 11.15 3.55 37.23
CA LEU A 695 10.03 4.09 36.45
C LEU A 695 8.71 3.36 36.78
N CYS A 696 8.72 2.03 36.85
CA CYS A 696 7.56 1.20 37.16
C CYS A 696 6.99 1.44 38.56
N ASN A 697 7.77 1.97 39.51
CA ASN A 697 7.29 2.37 40.83
C ASN A 697 6.45 3.64 40.81
N VAL A 698 6.63 4.51 39.81
CA VAL A 698 6.05 5.87 39.78
C VAL A 698 5.00 6.02 38.69
N VAL A 699 5.19 5.38 37.54
CA VAL A 699 4.29 5.51 36.39
C VAL A 699 3.04 4.65 36.62
N PRO A 700 1.82 5.24 36.58
CA PRO A 700 0.58 4.47 36.63
C PRO A 700 0.31 3.75 35.31
N GLY A 701 -0.48 2.66 35.34
CA GLY A 701 -0.92 1.98 34.13
C GLY A 701 0.22 1.33 33.34
N GLY A 702 0.22 1.55 32.02
CA GLY A 702 1.10 0.93 31.05
C GLY A 702 2.43 1.65 30.84
N VAL A 703 3.52 0.88 30.84
CA VAL A 703 4.86 1.30 30.41
C VAL A 703 5.24 0.49 29.16
N VAL A 704 5.60 1.17 28.07
CA VAL A 704 6.04 0.51 26.83
C VAL A 704 7.52 0.77 26.63
N CYS A 705 8.32 -0.29 26.58
CA CYS A 705 9.77 -0.22 26.44
C CYS A 705 10.19 -0.78 25.08
N PHE A 706 10.73 0.08 24.22
CA PHE A 706 11.20 -0.26 22.89
C PHE A 706 12.70 -0.56 22.87
N PHE A 707 13.04 -1.73 22.34
CA PHE A 707 14.41 -2.15 22.07
C PHE A 707 14.75 -2.03 20.58
N PRO A 708 16.03 -1.85 20.22
CA PRO A 708 16.46 -1.68 18.84
C PRO A 708 16.36 -2.96 17.99
N SER A 709 16.33 -4.16 18.60
CA SER A 709 16.17 -5.42 17.87
C SER A 709 15.61 -6.53 18.76
N TYR A 710 14.94 -7.53 18.14
CA TYR A 710 14.46 -8.73 18.83
C TYR A 710 15.59 -9.54 19.48
N GLU A 711 16.77 -9.56 18.85
CA GLU A 711 17.92 -10.29 19.40
C GLU A 711 18.40 -9.64 20.70
N TYR A 712 18.55 -8.31 20.70
CA TYR A 712 18.98 -7.60 21.89
C TYR A 712 17.94 -7.67 23.01
N GLN A 713 16.65 -7.52 22.70
CA GLN A 713 15.58 -7.69 23.69
C GLN A 713 15.62 -9.07 24.35
N ARG A 714 15.87 -10.14 23.58
CA ARG A 714 15.97 -11.51 24.11
C ARG A 714 17.16 -11.66 25.06
N GLN A 715 18.31 -11.13 24.67
CA GLN A 715 19.53 -11.17 25.50
C GLN A 715 19.33 -10.42 26.82
N VAL A 716 18.76 -9.22 26.76
CA VAL A 716 18.43 -8.42 27.95
C VAL A 716 17.44 -9.15 28.85
N HIS A 717 16.37 -9.72 28.27
CA HIS A 717 15.38 -10.49 29.03
C HIS A 717 16.01 -11.71 29.72
N ALA A 718 16.82 -12.49 29.01
CA ALA A 718 17.52 -13.66 29.57
C ALA A 718 18.51 -13.27 30.68
N HIS A 719 19.19 -12.12 30.54
CA HIS A 719 20.06 -11.58 31.57
C HIS A 719 19.28 -11.15 32.81
N TRP A 720 18.14 -10.48 32.66
CA TRP A 720 17.29 -10.06 33.78
C TRP A 720 16.63 -11.22 34.51
N ASP A 721 16.36 -12.32 33.82
CA ASP A 721 15.87 -13.56 34.43
C ASP A 721 16.94 -14.14 35.36
N LYS A 722 18.17 -14.30 34.84
CA LYS A 722 19.32 -14.81 35.60
C LYS A 722 19.70 -13.92 36.79
N SER A 723 19.58 -12.60 36.67
CA SER A 723 19.94 -11.65 37.74
C SER A 723 18.81 -11.38 38.74
N GLY A 724 17.61 -11.96 38.53
CA GLY A 724 16.44 -11.72 39.37
C GLY A 724 15.80 -10.34 39.20
N LEU A 725 16.24 -9.54 38.23
CA LEU A 725 15.65 -8.24 37.91
C LEU A 725 14.22 -8.37 37.38
N LEU A 726 13.90 -9.44 36.63
CA LEU A 726 12.53 -9.69 36.17
C LEU A 726 11.57 -9.84 37.35
N ALA A 727 11.95 -10.60 38.38
CA ALA A 727 11.13 -10.79 39.56
C ALA A 727 10.87 -9.44 40.27
N ARG A 728 11.89 -8.57 40.35
CA ARG A 728 11.76 -7.21 40.93
C ARG A 728 10.82 -6.32 40.12
N LEU A 729 10.86 -6.38 38.79
CA LEU A 729 9.94 -5.66 37.92
C LEU A 729 8.49 -6.18 38.08
N ALA A 730 8.33 -7.49 38.17
CA ALA A 730 7.05 -8.18 38.30
C ALA A 730 6.28 -7.81 39.58
N VAL A 731 6.97 -7.34 40.63
CA VAL A 731 6.34 -6.83 41.87
C VAL A 731 5.36 -5.69 41.59
N ARG A 732 5.70 -4.79 40.65
CA ARG A 732 4.89 -3.59 40.35
C ARG A 732 4.14 -3.67 39.03
N LYS A 733 4.68 -4.36 38.02
CA LYS A 733 4.11 -4.40 36.68
C LYS A 733 4.14 -5.82 36.12
N LYS A 734 3.01 -6.29 35.59
CA LYS A 734 2.99 -7.54 34.82
C LYS A 734 3.75 -7.34 33.51
N ILE A 735 4.70 -8.24 33.21
CA ILE A 735 5.57 -8.13 32.04
C ILE A 735 4.94 -8.87 30.86
N PHE A 736 4.87 -8.19 29.72
CA PHE A 736 4.45 -8.73 28.43
C PHE A 736 5.58 -8.55 27.43
N GLN A 737 5.68 -9.48 26.48
CA GLN A 737 6.64 -9.41 25.40
C GLN A 737 5.92 -9.41 24.06
N GLU A 738 6.49 -8.68 23.12
CA GLU A 738 6.03 -8.70 21.74
C GLU A 738 6.17 -10.10 21.11
N PRO A 739 5.09 -10.66 20.52
CA PRO A 739 5.13 -11.97 19.91
C PRO A 739 5.87 -11.93 18.55
N LYS A 740 6.56 -13.04 18.23
CA LYS A 740 7.23 -13.19 16.92
C LYS A 740 6.23 -13.39 15.78
N ARG A 741 5.05 -13.97 16.03
CA ARG A 741 4.04 -14.26 14.99
C ARG A 741 2.95 -13.19 14.98
N ALA A 742 2.49 -12.81 13.78
CA ALA A 742 1.55 -11.69 13.62
C ALA A 742 0.14 -12.02 14.16
N ASN A 743 -0.27 -13.28 14.10
CA ASN A 743 -1.57 -13.75 14.62
C ASN A 743 -1.69 -13.69 16.15
N GLN A 744 -0.58 -13.59 16.88
CA GLN A 744 -0.56 -13.51 18.35
C GLN A 744 -0.59 -12.07 18.87
N VAL A 745 -0.36 -11.08 18.00
CA VAL A 745 -0.25 -9.65 18.36
C VAL A 745 -1.53 -9.16 19.05
N GLU A 746 -2.68 -9.46 18.47
CA GLU A 746 -3.99 -9.02 18.99
C GLU A 746 -4.30 -9.62 20.36
N GLN A 747 -4.00 -10.91 20.55
CA GLN A 747 -4.18 -11.59 21.83
C GLN A 747 -3.33 -10.94 22.94
N VAL A 748 -2.03 -10.71 22.68
CA VAL A 748 -1.13 -10.09 23.68
C VAL A 748 -1.59 -8.67 24.03
N LEU A 749 -2.04 -7.89 23.06
CA LEU A 749 -2.59 -6.55 23.31
C LEU A 749 -3.86 -6.57 24.14
N MET A 750 -4.75 -7.53 23.87
CA MET A 750 -5.99 -7.71 24.63
C MET A 750 -5.68 -8.05 26.09
N GLU A 751 -4.74 -8.97 26.32
CA GLU A 751 -4.30 -9.34 27.67
C GLU A 751 -3.60 -8.19 28.40
N TYR A 752 -2.77 -7.42 27.70
CA TYR A 752 -2.12 -6.21 28.21
C TYR A 752 -3.14 -5.15 28.65
N SER A 753 -4.11 -4.83 27.78
CA SER A 753 -5.19 -3.87 28.06
C SER A 753 -6.05 -4.31 29.23
N ARG A 754 -6.45 -5.60 29.27
CA ARG A 754 -7.22 -6.18 30.37
C ARG A 754 -6.46 -6.08 31.69
N CYS A 755 -5.16 -6.37 31.70
CA CYS A 755 -4.33 -6.29 32.90
C CYS A 755 -4.34 -4.87 33.49
N ILE A 756 -4.15 -3.85 32.65
CA ILE A 756 -4.13 -2.44 33.10
C ILE A 756 -5.48 -2.03 33.68
N LYS A 757 -6.58 -2.36 32.99
CA LYS A 757 -7.94 -2.05 33.46
C LYS A 757 -8.26 -2.72 34.81
N CYS A 758 -7.89 -3.99 34.99
CA CYS A 758 -8.09 -4.69 36.25
C CYS A 758 -7.25 -4.08 37.39
N CYS A 759 -6.00 -3.69 37.12
CA CYS A 759 -5.13 -3.08 38.14
C CYS A 759 -5.66 -1.72 38.61
N ALA A 760 -6.29 -0.94 37.73
CA ALA A 760 -6.91 0.33 38.09
C ALA A 760 -8.09 0.19 39.06
N GLN A 761 -8.80 -0.94 39.03
CA GLN A 761 -10.00 -1.18 39.85
C GLN A 761 -9.70 -1.82 41.21
N VAL A 762 -8.71 -2.72 41.27
CA VAL A 762 -8.51 -3.62 42.43
C VAL A 762 -7.53 -3.04 43.47
N GLY A 763 -6.78 -1.96 43.16
CA GLY A 763 -5.94 -1.27 44.13
C GLY A 763 -4.83 -2.13 44.77
N GLY A 764 -4.25 -3.05 44.00
CA GLY A 764 -3.24 -4.02 44.48
C GLY A 764 -1.79 -3.52 44.41
N MET A 765 -0.85 -4.41 44.75
CA MET A 765 0.60 -4.12 44.69
C MET A 765 1.11 -3.89 43.26
N VAL A 766 0.43 -4.51 42.28
CA VAL A 766 0.65 -4.36 40.83
C VAL A 766 -0.15 -3.17 40.32
N THR A 767 0.53 -2.16 39.80
CA THR A 767 -0.07 -0.88 39.38
C THR A 767 -0.31 -0.80 37.87
N GLY A 768 -0.13 -1.89 37.14
CA GLY A 768 -0.33 -1.98 35.69
C GLY A 768 0.59 -2.99 35.01
N ALA A 769 1.00 -2.70 33.77
CA ALA A 769 1.78 -3.62 32.94
C ALA A 769 2.99 -2.95 32.26
N LEU A 770 4.03 -3.76 31.99
CA LEU A 770 5.22 -3.39 31.24
C LEU A 770 5.25 -4.20 29.95
N LEU A 771 5.23 -3.54 28.80
CA LEU A 771 5.33 -4.17 27.49
C LEU A 771 6.74 -3.99 26.94
N LEU A 772 7.44 -5.09 26.69
CA LEU A 772 8.73 -5.11 25.98
C LEU A 772 8.47 -5.30 24.49
N SER A 773 8.80 -4.28 23.70
CA SER A 773 8.57 -4.22 22.26
C SER A 773 9.86 -3.90 21.51
N VAL A 774 9.81 -4.04 20.19
CA VAL A 774 10.94 -3.76 19.30
C VAL A 774 10.59 -2.62 18.35
N VAL A 775 11.53 -1.69 18.14
CA VAL A 775 11.36 -0.60 17.16
C VAL A 775 11.29 -1.20 15.74
N GLY A 776 10.30 -0.78 14.96
CA GLY A 776 10.00 -1.38 13.65
C GLY A 776 9.41 -2.79 13.74
N GLY A 777 9.14 -3.29 14.95
CA GLY A 777 8.39 -4.51 15.20
C GLY A 777 6.89 -4.32 14.97
N LYS A 778 6.16 -5.42 15.02
CA LYS A 778 4.71 -5.50 14.78
C LYS A 778 3.90 -4.66 15.76
N MET A 779 4.37 -4.56 17.00
CA MET A 779 3.71 -3.75 18.04
C MET A 779 4.00 -2.25 17.92
N SER A 780 5.06 -1.90 17.20
CA SER A 780 5.48 -0.52 16.94
C SER A 780 4.88 0.06 15.66
N GLU A 781 4.11 -0.73 14.92
CA GLU A 781 3.45 -0.36 13.67
C GLU A 781 1.93 -0.57 13.82
N GLY A 782 1.12 0.39 13.37
CA GLY A 782 -0.35 0.24 13.35
C GLY A 782 -1.10 0.23 14.70
N ILE A 783 -0.43 0.14 15.85
CA ILE A 783 -1.07 0.07 17.18
C ILE A 783 -1.03 1.42 17.92
N ASN A 784 -2.08 1.70 18.68
CA ASN A 784 -2.26 2.92 19.45
C ASN A 784 -2.25 2.63 20.96
N PHE A 785 -1.37 3.28 21.72
CA PHE A 785 -1.32 3.20 23.18
C PHE A 785 -2.00 4.42 23.78
N SER A 786 -3.34 4.45 23.74
CA SER A 786 -4.12 5.56 24.29
C SER A 786 -4.23 5.49 25.82
N ASP A 787 -4.25 6.65 26.47
CA ASP A 787 -4.53 6.80 27.89
C ASP A 787 -3.62 5.92 28.77
N ASP A 788 -4.23 5.07 29.59
CA ASP A 788 -3.53 4.24 30.56
C ASP A 788 -2.72 3.11 29.90
N LEU A 789 -2.90 2.87 28.60
CA LEU A 789 -2.12 1.86 27.87
C LEU A 789 -0.67 2.28 27.65
N GLY A 790 -0.34 3.57 27.75
CA GLY A 790 0.97 4.11 27.36
C GLY A 790 1.43 5.36 28.12
N ARG A 791 1.25 5.42 29.44
CA ARG A 791 1.62 6.58 30.27
C ARG A 791 3.12 6.88 30.26
N CYS A 792 3.95 5.89 30.00
CA CYS A 792 5.37 6.10 29.76
C CYS A 792 5.86 5.26 28.58
N VAL A 793 6.52 5.90 27.62
CA VAL A 793 7.25 5.24 26.54
C VAL A 793 8.74 5.38 26.79
N VAL A 794 9.44 4.26 26.86
CA VAL A 794 10.89 4.17 27.05
C VAL A 794 11.54 3.71 25.76
N MET A 795 12.51 4.45 25.25
CA MET A 795 13.29 4.10 24.07
C MET A 795 14.71 3.72 24.51
N VAL A 796 15.06 2.43 24.37
CA VAL A 796 16.38 1.92 24.74
C VAL A 796 17.34 2.09 23.56
N GLY A 797 18.35 2.95 23.70
CA GLY A 797 19.33 3.18 22.66
C GLY A 797 18.76 3.84 21.41
N MET A 798 19.55 3.81 20.34
CA MET A 798 19.19 4.33 19.01
C MET A 798 19.09 3.18 18.00
N PRO A 799 17.94 2.98 17.32
CA PRO A 799 17.68 1.86 16.40
C PRO A 799 18.34 2.08 15.03
N TYR A 800 19.67 2.17 15.00
CA TYR A 800 20.41 2.32 13.75
C TYR A 800 20.27 1.06 12.87
N PRO A 801 20.03 1.21 11.55
CA PRO A 801 20.03 0.10 10.63
C PRO A 801 21.43 -0.52 10.51
N ASN A 802 21.51 -1.74 9.97
CA ASN A 802 22.79 -2.40 9.75
C ASN A 802 23.57 -1.72 8.62
N ILE A 803 24.56 -0.89 8.99
CA ILE A 803 25.45 -0.18 8.06
C ILE A 803 26.30 -1.14 7.21
N ARG A 804 26.50 -2.39 7.66
CA ARG A 804 27.22 -3.42 6.88
C ARG A 804 26.33 -4.14 5.87
N SER A 805 25.04 -3.80 5.80
CA SER A 805 24.17 -4.38 4.80
C SER A 805 24.56 -3.86 3.41
N PRO A 806 24.76 -4.73 2.41
CA PRO A 806 25.18 -4.31 1.08
C PRO A 806 24.20 -3.34 0.43
N GLU A 807 22.89 -3.56 0.66
CA GLU A 807 21.81 -2.71 0.16
C GLU A 807 21.94 -1.27 0.65
N LEU A 808 22.20 -1.09 1.95
CA LEU A 808 22.33 0.24 2.54
C LEU A 808 23.64 0.90 2.12
N GLN A 809 24.75 0.16 2.05
CA GLN A 809 26.03 0.72 1.60
C GLN A 809 25.94 1.26 0.17
N GLU A 810 25.31 0.49 -0.72
CA GLU A 810 25.11 0.92 -2.11
C GLU A 810 24.14 2.10 -2.21
N LYS A 811 23.06 2.11 -1.42
CA LYS A 811 22.15 3.26 -1.34
C LYS A 811 22.86 4.51 -0.81
N MET A 812 23.72 4.37 0.19
CA MET A 812 24.54 5.48 0.70
C MET A 812 25.50 6.00 -0.38
N ALA A 813 26.21 5.11 -1.06
CA ALA A 813 27.14 5.46 -2.13
C ALA A 813 26.41 6.17 -3.29
N TYR A 814 25.22 5.69 -3.66
CA TYR A 814 24.38 6.32 -4.68
C TYR A 814 23.98 7.74 -4.29
N LEU A 815 23.50 7.95 -3.06
CA LEU A 815 23.10 9.29 -2.59
C LEU A 815 24.31 10.23 -2.51
N ASP A 816 25.45 9.75 -2.04
CA ASP A 816 26.68 10.55 -1.95
C ASP A 816 27.22 10.98 -3.32
N GLN A 817 26.91 10.21 -4.39
CA GLN A 817 27.29 10.53 -5.78
C GLN A 817 26.27 11.43 -6.50
N THR A 818 24.99 11.33 -6.16
CA THR A 818 23.90 11.99 -6.91
C THR A 818 23.42 13.29 -6.29
N LEU A 819 23.50 13.43 -4.97
CA LEU A 819 23.06 14.63 -4.27
C LEU A 819 24.25 15.58 -4.01
N PRO A 820 24.03 16.90 -4.09
CA PRO A 820 25.08 17.88 -3.84
C PRO A 820 25.51 17.82 -2.37
N GLN A 821 26.82 17.84 -2.13
CA GLN A 821 27.36 17.90 -0.79
C GLN A 821 27.47 19.36 -0.34
N THR A 822 26.77 19.70 0.76
CA THR A 822 26.88 21.03 1.36
C THR A 822 28.06 21.04 2.35
N PRO A 823 29.01 21.98 2.24
CA PRO A 823 30.13 22.08 3.18
C PRO A 823 29.64 22.20 4.63
N GLY A 824 30.17 21.35 5.53
CA GLY A 824 29.83 21.35 6.95
C GLY A 824 28.62 20.50 7.35
N GLN A 825 27.90 19.90 6.40
CA GLN A 825 26.84 18.92 6.66
C GLN A 825 27.34 17.48 6.52
N PRO A 826 26.72 16.49 7.18
CA PRO A 826 27.03 15.08 6.95
C PRO A 826 26.75 14.73 5.47
N SER A 827 27.51 13.76 4.94
CA SER A 827 27.24 13.26 3.58
C SER A 827 25.79 12.75 3.47
N PRO A 828 25.14 12.87 2.31
CA PRO A 828 23.76 12.39 2.11
C PRO A 828 23.55 10.94 2.58
N GLY A 829 24.51 10.06 2.35
CA GLY A 829 24.51 8.67 2.84
C GLY A 829 24.54 8.57 4.36
N LYS A 830 25.37 9.35 5.05
CA LYS A 830 25.38 9.40 6.52
C LYS A 830 24.09 10.01 7.08
N ALA A 831 23.58 11.05 6.43
CA ALA A 831 22.31 11.67 6.79
C ALA A 831 21.16 10.65 6.67
N LEU A 832 21.12 9.84 5.61
CA LEU A 832 20.14 8.75 5.44
C LEU A 832 20.12 7.81 6.64
N VAL A 833 21.29 7.32 7.10
CA VAL A 833 21.38 6.37 8.22
C VAL A 833 20.83 6.97 9.51
N GLU A 834 21.13 8.24 9.78
CA GLU A 834 20.58 8.96 10.92
C GLU A 834 19.07 9.22 10.77
N ASN A 835 18.60 9.51 9.55
CA ASN A 835 17.18 9.76 9.26
C ASN A 835 16.35 8.50 9.45
N LEU A 836 16.82 7.34 8.96
CA LEU A 836 16.17 6.05 9.19
C LEU A 836 16.03 5.74 10.68
N CYS A 837 17.08 6.00 11.46
CA CYS A 837 17.07 5.82 12.91
C CYS A 837 16.03 6.72 13.60
N MET A 838 16.05 8.02 13.31
CA MET A 838 15.13 8.98 13.94
C MET A 838 13.68 8.83 13.47
N LYS A 839 13.44 8.43 12.21
CA LYS A 839 12.09 8.07 11.72
C LYS A 839 11.50 6.94 12.54
N ALA A 840 12.28 5.89 12.78
CA ALA A 840 11.84 4.74 13.58
C ALA A 840 11.53 5.15 15.03
N VAL A 841 12.37 6.00 15.65
CA VAL A 841 12.13 6.56 16.99
C VAL A 841 10.84 7.39 17.02
N ASN A 842 10.68 8.33 16.08
CA ASN A 842 9.54 9.23 16.00
C ASN A 842 8.22 8.46 15.81
N GLN A 843 8.23 7.40 15.01
CA GLN A 843 7.09 6.49 14.83
C GLN A 843 6.71 5.76 16.11
N SER A 844 7.67 5.33 16.92
CA SER A 844 7.40 4.67 18.20
C SER A 844 6.85 5.63 19.25
N ILE A 845 7.48 6.80 19.42
CA ILE A 845 7.11 7.75 20.47
C ILE A 845 5.80 8.51 20.17
N GLY A 846 5.49 8.74 18.89
CA GLY A 846 4.25 9.39 18.44
C GLY A 846 2.98 8.56 18.71
N ARG A 847 3.10 7.38 19.33
CA ARG A 847 1.96 6.50 19.61
C ARG A 847 1.30 6.71 20.97
N ALA A 848 2.00 7.38 21.89
CA ALA A 848 1.64 7.49 23.30
C ALA A 848 0.51 8.50 23.59
N ILE A 849 0.24 9.41 22.66
CA ILE A 849 -0.66 10.56 22.89
C ILE A 849 -1.71 10.60 21.78
N ARG A 850 -2.99 10.70 22.14
CA ARG A 850 -4.09 10.58 21.17
C ARG A 850 -5.13 11.67 21.16
N HIS A 851 -5.32 12.38 22.27
CA HIS A 851 -6.27 13.48 22.30
C HIS A 851 -5.79 14.59 23.23
N GLN A 852 -6.43 15.75 23.15
CA GLN A 852 -6.07 16.95 23.90
C GLN A 852 -5.94 16.72 25.42
N LYS A 853 -6.76 15.84 25.99
CA LYS A 853 -6.77 15.54 27.43
C LYS A 853 -5.74 14.47 27.85
N ASP A 854 -5.05 13.85 26.90
CA ASP A 854 -4.13 12.76 27.19
C ASP A 854 -2.81 13.30 27.75
N PHE A 855 -2.03 12.45 28.42
CA PHE A 855 -0.70 12.79 28.91
C PHE A 855 0.22 11.57 28.94
N ALA A 856 1.49 11.79 28.64
CA ALA A 856 2.51 10.75 28.67
C ALA A 856 3.91 11.33 28.93
N SER A 857 4.78 10.53 29.55
CA SER A 857 6.21 10.79 29.60
C SER A 857 6.95 9.96 28.54
N ILE A 858 7.90 10.55 27.83
CA ILE A 858 8.76 9.87 26.85
C ILE A 858 10.18 9.88 27.40
N VAL A 859 10.79 8.71 27.56
CA VAL A 859 12.13 8.58 28.14
C VAL A 859 13.07 7.98 27.11
N LEU A 860 14.02 8.77 26.63
CA LEU A 860 15.05 8.37 25.68
C LEU A 860 16.33 8.00 26.44
N LEU A 861 16.69 6.71 26.40
CA LEU A 861 17.85 6.15 27.09
C LEU A 861 19.03 6.03 26.13
N ASP A 862 19.71 7.14 25.87
CA ASP A 862 21.04 7.17 25.24
C ASP A 862 21.55 8.61 25.28
N GLN A 863 22.80 8.82 25.69
CA GLN A 863 23.38 10.17 25.66
C GLN A 863 23.46 10.77 24.25
N ARG A 864 23.47 9.93 23.19
CA ARG A 864 23.56 10.39 21.80
C ARG A 864 22.34 11.18 21.36
N TYR A 865 21.18 11.01 22.01
CA TYR A 865 20.01 11.84 21.76
C TYR A 865 20.23 13.31 22.14
N ALA A 866 21.15 13.61 23.07
CA ALA A 866 21.45 14.98 23.48
C ALA A 866 22.25 15.78 22.42
N ARG A 867 22.73 15.12 21.35
CA ARG A 867 23.48 15.79 20.28
C ARG A 867 22.54 16.70 19.47
N PRO A 868 22.96 17.92 19.08
CA PRO A 868 22.10 18.83 18.32
C PRO A 868 21.49 18.25 17.04
N PRO A 869 22.20 17.43 16.22
CA PRO A 869 21.60 16.81 15.03
C PRO A 869 20.48 15.82 15.34
N ALA A 870 20.54 15.10 16.47
CA ALA A 870 19.51 14.17 16.88
C ALA A 870 18.26 14.92 17.39
N LEU A 871 18.47 15.96 18.20
CA LEU A 871 17.38 16.83 18.69
C LEU A 871 16.65 17.53 17.55
N ALA A 872 17.37 18.00 16.52
CA ALA A 872 16.78 18.68 15.37
C ALA A 872 15.83 17.78 14.56
N LYS A 873 16.03 16.45 14.61
CA LYS A 873 15.21 15.44 13.90
C LYS A 873 13.99 14.96 14.70
N LEU A 874 13.81 15.42 15.94
CA LEU A 874 12.57 15.19 16.69
C LEU A 874 11.46 16.12 16.18
N PRO A 875 10.18 15.69 16.22
CA PRO A 875 9.04 16.55 15.90
C PRO A 875 9.06 17.81 16.78
N ALA A 876 8.72 18.97 16.20
CA ALA A 876 8.82 20.26 16.88
C ALA A 876 8.11 20.26 18.25
N TRP A 877 6.90 19.70 18.30
CA TRP A 877 6.09 19.63 19.52
C TRP A 877 6.70 18.79 20.65
N ILE A 878 7.59 17.85 20.34
CA ILE A 878 8.39 17.10 21.33
C ILE A 878 9.67 17.88 21.63
N ARG A 879 10.43 18.24 20.58
CA ARG A 879 11.74 18.90 20.65
C ARG A 879 11.72 20.12 21.56
N ASP A 880 10.71 20.97 21.44
CA ASP A 880 10.61 22.24 22.16
C ASP A 880 10.39 22.04 23.69
N ARG A 881 10.13 20.80 24.13
CA ARG A 881 9.89 20.41 25.53
C ARG A 881 10.91 19.41 26.07
N VAL A 882 11.85 18.95 25.25
CA VAL A 882 12.83 17.93 25.66
C VAL A 882 13.72 18.48 26.78
N GLU A 883 13.79 17.74 27.89
CA GLU A 883 14.77 18.01 28.94
C GLU A 883 15.92 16.99 28.90
N VAL A 884 17.14 17.48 28.69
CA VAL A 884 18.36 16.65 28.77
C VAL A 884 18.81 16.58 30.22
N LYS A 885 18.93 15.38 30.77
CA LYS A 885 19.39 15.13 32.14
C LYS A 885 20.66 14.28 32.10
N ALA A 886 21.76 14.88 32.56
CA ALA A 886 23.07 14.21 32.60
C ALA A 886 23.08 12.97 33.52
N THR A 887 22.32 13.02 34.63
CA THR A 887 22.28 11.97 35.66
C THR A 887 20.84 11.52 35.95
N PHE A 888 20.67 10.27 36.40
CA PHE A 888 19.36 9.67 36.64
C PHE A 888 18.52 10.35 37.74
N GLY A 889 19.14 10.77 38.86
CA GLY A 889 18.42 11.33 40.01
C GLY A 889 17.48 12.51 39.67
N PRO A 890 18.00 13.59 39.03
CA PRO A 890 17.19 14.71 38.55
C PRO A 890 16.11 14.31 37.53
N ALA A 891 16.40 13.34 36.65
CA ALA A 891 15.43 12.83 35.68
C ALA A 891 14.26 12.14 36.40
N PHE A 892 14.57 11.28 37.37
CA PHE A 892 13.58 10.57 38.16
C PHE A 892 12.72 11.51 39.02
N ALA A 893 13.33 12.53 39.63
CA ALA A 893 12.60 13.55 40.40
C ALA A 893 11.59 14.31 39.52
N THR A 894 12.00 14.69 38.31
CA THR A 894 11.14 15.38 37.32
C THR A 894 9.98 14.49 36.89
N LEU A 895 10.28 13.23 36.55
CA LEU A 895 9.27 12.24 36.15
C LEU A 895 8.25 11.98 37.26
N ARG A 896 8.71 11.85 38.51
CA ARG A 896 7.83 11.69 39.68
C ARG A 896 6.94 12.91 39.89
N LYS A 897 7.48 14.12 39.78
CA LYS A 897 6.70 15.35 39.89
C LYS A 897 5.60 15.42 38.82
N PHE A 898 5.92 15.05 37.58
CA PHE A 898 4.97 15.05 36.47
C PHE A 898 3.80 14.07 36.71
N HIS A 899 4.09 12.80 36.97
CA HIS A 899 3.04 11.80 37.20
C HIS A 899 2.23 12.07 38.46
N HIS A 900 2.84 12.62 39.52
CA HIS A 900 2.12 13.02 40.72
C HIS A 900 1.16 14.19 40.46
N LYS A 901 1.59 15.23 39.71
CA LYS A 901 0.73 16.36 39.31
C LYS A 901 -0.49 15.89 38.52
N LYS A 902 -0.30 14.91 37.63
CA LYS A 902 -1.38 14.36 36.78
C LYS A 902 -2.30 13.40 37.52
N SER A 903 -1.77 12.60 38.44
CA SER A 903 -2.59 11.69 39.25
C SER A 903 -3.44 12.41 40.30
N GLY A 904 -3.05 13.63 40.71
CA GLY A 904 -3.81 14.45 41.68
C GLY A 904 -4.92 15.34 41.09
N HIS A 905 -5.19 15.25 39.77
CA HIS A 905 -6.25 16.00 39.08
C HIS A 905 -7.32 15.09 38.45
N SER A 906 -7.36 13.80 38.83
CA SER A 906 -8.44 12.87 38.48
C SER A 906 -9.54 12.87 39.51
#